data_AF-L0DLD0-F1
#
_entry.id   AF-L0DLD0-F1
#
_cell.length_a   1.000
_cell.length_b   1.000
_cell.length_c   1.000
_cell.angle_alpha   90.00
_cell.angle_beta   90.00
_cell.angle_gamma   90.00
#
_symmetry.space_group_name_H-M   'P 1'
#
loop_
_entity.id
_entity.type
_entity.pdbx_description
1 polymer ?
#
loop_
_entity_poly.entity_id
_entity_poly.type
_entity_poly.pdbx_seq_one_letter_code
_entity_poly.pdbx_strand_id
1 'polypeptide(L)'
;MDSSPKVPAVTGASNAQGTAAATAGADPPSSPEPFSGENDKLTRGLGTLLARTSQPFAAVDFEGQLVSVNRAFVELTGYSAAELQTMTLADLTPELWHPSMIETLASVKATGKPTRYEKEYRRKDGRLVPIEALVDLDRDEHDVALGFYAFVTDISERKQVEVALRESEERFRRLYDEAPVGYHEVDVEGRIISINRTECEMLGVVREEVVAKSVFDFVAPEFREQARRGFPDKVRGDRPLKPIERTFEAHDGRRLTVSIEERFKRDEQGRVTGIRSTVQDITERKRTEAALVASERRARALFEGIEDAIWVHALDGRLLDANPAASRMLGYSREELLRMNTSDVDSPDFAAGFQERLERQMQQGHLSCEGRHRTKDGRVIPVDINTSTIQFDNQRAVLAVIRDITERKALEETRREFAESQMRNAREMQEKNLALTASEARYRQLTEGCLDAVVVADRQGRITLFNPAAEKIFGHSADEVLGRPITLLMPESFKNLDDRGFEAALESRQPSIVGRTVELKGRRKNEEEFPLELSLNAIELAGELQFIGSIRDQTERQRMRAMLAQSEKLASIGLLSAGVAHEINNPLAYVANNLAVLERDMKSVLEMIAIYERALVPMTLASPDLVKEVEAVAEELDWPYVRENLGRMLSRTREGVQRVANIVQNLRGLARTSPPKLEAAAIPDMLESALEMIRGRLRRHNIEISVEHGDVPRIPCVPSQISQVILNLLINATQAVEATGRTEGGHIRFSTARDGDMVCLSLSDNGGGIPAESLPQLFDPFFTTKSVGEGTGLGLSISHGIVTGHGGRIEVESPPGEDTCFRIYLPLNPS
;
A
#
# COMPACT_ATOMS: atom_id res chain seq x y z
N MET A 1 48.30 44.52 -21.43
CA MET A 1 47.37 43.53 -22.02
C MET A 1 46.03 44.23 -22.15
N ASP A 2 45.88 45.19 -23.07
CA ASP A 2 45.99 45.06 -24.54
C ASP A 2 44.94 44.09 -25.10
N SER A 3 44.17 44.42 -26.14
CA SER A 3 44.38 45.51 -27.13
C SER A 3 43.08 46.12 -27.68
N SER A 4 43.17 47.40 -28.07
CA SER A 4 42.27 48.08 -29.03
C SER A 4 42.80 47.80 -30.48
N PRO A 5 42.43 48.49 -31.60
CA PRO A 5 41.60 49.69 -31.78
C PRO A 5 40.71 49.79 -33.05
N LYS A 6 39.83 50.82 -33.13
CA LYS A 6 39.93 51.93 -34.12
C LYS A 6 38.90 53.07 -33.93
N VAL A 7 39.31 54.26 -34.41
CA VAL A 7 38.76 55.65 -34.38
C VAL A 7 39.11 56.23 -35.79
N PRO A 8 38.44 57.24 -36.45
CA PRO A 8 37.93 58.57 -35.99
C PRO A 8 36.49 58.90 -36.51
N ALA A 9 35.92 60.12 -36.59
CA ALA A 9 36.31 61.55 -36.38
C ALA A 9 35.01 62.39 -36.11
N VAL A 10 34.92 63.75 -36.11
CA VAL A 10 35.59 64.91 -35.46
C VAL A 10 35.05 66.22 -36.13
N THR A 11 34.78 67.29 -35.33
CA THR A 11 34.47 68.73 -35.71
C THR A 11 33.16 69.06 -36.49
N GLY A 12 32.52 70.25 -36.37
CA GLY A 12 32.75 71.48 -35.56
C GLY A 12 31.44 72.32 -35.45
N ALA A 13 31.20 73.19 -34.45
CA ALA A 13 31.57 74.63 -34.38
C ALA A 13 31.04 75.49 -35.56
N SER A 14 30.45 76.70 -35.42
CA SER A 14 30.13 77.59 -34.28
C SER A 14 29.31 78.83 -34.74
N ASN A 15 28.58 79.51 -33.83
CA ASN A 15 28.28 80.97 -33.81
C ASN A 15 27.52 81.64 -35.01
N ALA A 16 26.85 82.80 -34.89
CA ALA A 16 26.27 83.56 -33.75
C ALA A 16 25.34 84.70 -34.27
N GLN A 17 24.46 85.20 -33.39
CA GLN A 17 23.93 86.60 -33.23
C GLN A 17 23.58 87.52 -34.41
N GLY A 18 22.47 88.29 -34.25
CA GLY A 18 22.19 89.55 -34.97
C GLY A 18 20.70 89.83 -35.25
N THR A 19 19.88 90.22 -34.26
CA THR A 19 19.44 91.62 -33.97
C THR A 19 18.74 92.41 -35.09
N ALA A 20 17.43 92.59 -34.91
CA ALA A 20 16.58 93.79 -35.15
C ALA A 20 16.88 94.80 -36.28
N ALA A 21 15.84 95.15 -37.05
CA ALA A 21 15.25 96.51 -37.07
C ALA A 21 13.93 96.54 -37.89
N ALA A 22 13.11 97.58 -37.67
CA ALA A 22 11.90 97.86 -38.44
C ALA A 22 12.12 99.04 -39.40
N THR A 23 11.34 99.12 -40.49
CA THR A 23 11.12 100.33 -41.29
C THR A 23 9.71 100.34 -41.88
N ALA A 24 9.17 101.55 -42.10
CA ALA A 24 7.81 101.78 -42.59
C ALA A 24 7.81 102.70 -43.83
N GLY A 25 6.70 102.66 -44.59
CA GLY A 25 6.22 103.79 -45.41
C GLY A 25 6.35 103.66 -46.93
N ALA A 26 5.22 103.72 -47.65
CA ALA A 26 4.91 104.71 -48.71
C ALA A 26 3.60 104.38 -49.48
N ASP A 27 2.71 105.37 -49.59
CA ASP A 27 1.54 105.49 -50.48
C ASP A 27 1.88 106.43 -51.67
N PRO A 28 0.99 106.73 -52.65
CA PRO A 28 0.00 105.92 -53.41
C PRO A 28 0.21 106.13 -54.95
N PRO A 29 -0.75 105.91 -55.90
CA PRO A 29 -1.85 106.88 -56.14
C PRO A 29 -3.20 106.36 -56.72
N SER A 30 -4.21 107.24 -56.64
CA SER A 30 -5.39 107.44 -57.53
C SER A 30 -6.47 106.34 -57.72
N SER A 31 -7.65 106.67 -57.21
CA SER A 31 -9.01 106.16 -57.48
C SER A 31 -9.48 106.25 -58.95
N PRO A 32 -10.55 105.54 -59.34
CA PRO A 32 -11.89 106.16 -59.27
C PRO A 32 -13.02 105.27 -58.72
N GLU A 33 -13.99 105.93 -58.08
CA GLU A 33 -15.35 105.44 -57.73
C GLU A 33 -16.27 105.46 -59.00
N PRO A 34 -17.50 104.85 -59.05
CA PRO A 34 -18.54 105.03 -58.00
C PRO A 34 -19.71 104.00 -57.80
N PHE A 35 -20.47 104.23 -56.72
CA PHE A 35 -21.90 103.90 -56.43
C PHE A 35 -22.46 102.45 -56.35
N SER A 36 -22.46 101.85 -55.14
CA SER A 36 -23.59 101.10 -54.51
C SER A 36 -23.27 100.75 -53.03
N GLY A 37 -23.65 101.61 -52.07
CA GLY A 37 -22.82 101.85 -50.88
C GLY A 37 -22.95 101.00 -49.60
N GLU A 38 -24.14 100.53 -49.19
CA GLU A 38 -24.35 100.02 -47.81
C GLU A 38 -24.81 98.56 -47.70
N ASN A 39 -25.96 98.15 -48.28
CA ASN A 39 -26.36 96.73 -48.27
C ASN A 39 -25.27 95.83 -48.86
N ASP A 40 -24.70 96.26 -49.99
CA ASP A 40 -23.64 95.54 -50.70
C ASP A 40 -22.32 95.45 -49.89
N LYS A 41 -22.03 96.40 -48.98
CA LYS A 41 -20.92 96.27 -48.02
C LYS A 41 -21.24 95.27 -46.91
N LEU A 42 -22.48 95.20 -46.45
CA LEU A 42 -22.90 94.30 -45.37
C LEU A 42 -22.95 92.85 -45.87
N THR A 43 -23.50 92.62 -47.06
CA THR A 43 -23.49 91.31 -47.74
C THR A 43 -22.07 90.86 -48.09
N ARG A 44 -21.22 91.73 -48.66
CA ARG A 44 -19.79 91.41 -48.85
C ARG A 44 -19.05 91.18 -47.53
N GLY A 45 -19.42 91.89 -46.46
CA GLY A 45 -18.85 91.74 -45.12
C GLY A 45 -19.15 90.36 -44.52
N LEU A 46 -20.43 89.96 -44.53
CA LEU A 46 -20.88 88.63 -44.07
C LEU A 46 -20.28 87.51 -44.94
N GLY A 47 -20.27 87.66 -46.26
CA GLY A 47 -19.61 86.71 -47.18
C GLY A 47 -18.10 86.59 -46.90
N THR A 48 -17.42 87.71 -46.59
CA THR A 48 -16.00 87.69 -46.22
C THR A 48 -15.75 87.04 -44.86
N LEU A 49 -16.66 87.20 -43.90
CA LEU A 49 -16.59 86.54 -42.59
C LEU A 49 -16.80 85.02 -42.71
N LEU A 50 -17.81 84.57 -43.46
CA LEU A 50 -18.04 83.15 -43.73
C LEU A 50 -16.92 82.51 -44.55
N ALA A 51 -16.30 83.25 -45.49
CA ALA A 51 -15.15 82.76 -46.25
C ALA A 51 -13.86 82.63 -45.42
N ARG A 52 -13.71 83.43 -44.34
CA ARG A 52 -12.50 83.49 -43.49
C ARG A 52 -12.64 82.82 -42.13
N THR A 53 -13.83 82.42 -41.70
CA THR A 53 -14.01 81.71 -40.43
C THR A 53 -13.26 80.37 -40.43
N SER A 54 -12.68 80.02 -39.29
CA SER A 54 -11.97 78.74 -39.09
C SER A 54 -12.91 77.55 -38.93
N GLN A 55 -14.22 77.78 -38.83
CA GLN A 55 -15.22 76.71 -38.78
C GLN A 55 -15.59 76.27 -40.21
N PRO A 56 -15.41 74.99 -40.59
CA PRO A 56 -15.88 74.46 -41.86
C PRO A 56 -17.36 74.76 -42.12
N PHE A 57 -17.64 75.36 -43.27
CA PHE A 57 -18.98 75.73 -43.71
C PHE A 57 -19.22 75.30 -45.16
N ALA A 58 -20.39 74.73 -45.42
CA ALA A 58 -20.89 74.42 -46.75
C ALA A 58 -22.38 74.75 -46.87
N ALA A 59 -22.79 75.32 -48.00
CA ALA A 59 -24.18 75.44 -48.42
C ALA A 59 -24.41 74.58 -49.67
N VAL A 60 -25.57 73.92 -49.70
CA VAL A 60 -26.02 73.00 -50.74
C VAL A 60 -27.41 73.36 -51.21
N ASP A 61 -27.73 73.08 -52.46
CA ASP A 61 -29.11 73.19 -52.96
C ASP A 61 -29.98 71.99 -52.53
N PHE A 62 -31.23 71.95 -53.00
CA PHE A 62 -32.13 70.82 -52.73
C PHE A 62 -31.82 69.54 -53.50
N GLU A 63 -30.97 69.58 -54.52
CA GLU A 63 -30.43 68.38 -55.20
C GLU A 63 -29.17 67.86 -54.50
N GLY A 64 -28.63 68.64 -53.55
CA GLY A 64 -27.45 68.32 -52.75
C GLY A 64 -26.13 68.77 -53.38
N GLN A 65 -26.15 69.59 -54.44
CA GLN A 65 -24.95 70.17 -55.06
C GLN A 65 -24.32 71.20 -54.12
N LEU A 66 -22.99 71.25 -54.03
CA LEU A 66 -22.27 72.22 -53.18
C LEU A 66 -22.21 73.60 -53.86
N VAL A 67 -23.14 74.48 -53.49
CA VAL A 67 -23.28 75.85 -54.01
C VAL A 67 -22.18 76.78 -53.47
N SER A 68 -21.83 76.64 -52.19
CA SER A 68 -20.81 77.48 -51.55
C SER A 68 -20.08 76.71 -50.46
N VAL A 69 -18.75 76.89 -50.38
CA VAL A 69 -17.90 76.29 -49.35
C VAL A 69 -16.86 77.32 -48.92
N ASN A 70 -16.47 77.29 -47.64
CA ASN A 70 -15.38 78.13 -47.15
C ASN A 70 -14.03 77.43 -47.16
N ARG A 71 -12.97 78.21 -46.87
CA ARG A 71 -11.59 77.69 -46.84
C ARG A 71 -11.41 76.56 -45.81
N ALA A 72 -12.05 76.66 -44.65
CA ALA A 72 -11.95 75.62 -43.62
C ALA A 72 -12.60 74.29 -44.07
N PHE A 73 -13.66 74.33 -44.88
CA PHE A 73 -14.28 73.14 -45.47
C PHE A 73 -13.40 72.49 -46.56
N VAL A 74 -12.72 73.31 -47.37
CA VAL A 74 -11.65 72.86 -48.30
C VAL A 74 -10.52 72.16 -47.53
N GLU A 75 -10.06 72.74 -46.41
CA GLU A 75 -9.00 72.15 -45.57
C GLU A 75 -9.44 70.87 -44.84
N LEU A 76 -10.72 70.78 -44.43
CA LEU A 76 -11.32 69.59 -43.82
C LEU A 76 -11.46 68.42 -44.80
N THR A 77 -11.89 68.68 -46.05
CA THR A 77 -12.17 67.63 -47.03
C THR A 77 -10.97 67.30 -47.93
N GLY A 78 -10.04 68.24 -48.11
CA GLY A 78 -8.86 68.08 -48.98
C GLY A 78 -9.15 68.19 -50.48
N TYR A 79 -10.40 68.46 -50.87
CA TYR A 79 -10.76 68.80 -52.25
C TYR A 79 -10.63 70.30 -52.48
N SER A 80 -10.20 70.70 -53.68
CA SER A 80 -10.16 72.12 -54.04
C SER A 80 -11.58 72.67 -54.21
N ALA A 81 -11.76 73.98 -54.04
CA ALA A 81 -13.09 74.61 -54.17
C ALA A 81 -13.73 74.37 -55.55
N ALA A 82 -12.93 74.31 -56.62
CA ALA A 82 -13.41 74.01 -57.98
C ALA A 82 -13.85 72.55 -58.15
N GLU A 83 -13.21 71.60 -57.46
CA GLU A 83 -13.66 70.20 -57.43
C GLU A 83 -14.96 70.08 -56.64
N LEU A 84 -15.03 70.71 -55.45
CA LEU A 84 -16.23 70.70 -54.60
C LEU A 84 -17.46 71.28 -55.30
N GLN A 85 -17.32 72.34 -56.11
CA GLN A 85 -18.41 72.90 -56.93
C GLN A 85 -18.99 71.93 -57.97
N THR A 86 -18.29 70.83 -58.28
CA THR A 86 -18.77 69.76 -59.17
C THR A 86 -19.24 68.50 -58.42
N MET A 87 -19.23 68.55 -57.09
CA MET A 87 -19.58 67.44 -56.20
C MET A 87 -20.88 67.72 -55.46
N THR A 88 -21.56 66.64 -55.11
CA THR A 88 -22.70 66.64 -54.20
C THR A 88 -22.25 66.33 -52.77
N LEU A 89 -23.12 66.64 -51.80
CA LEU A 89 -22.96 66.23 -50.42
C LEU A 89 -22.93 64.69 -50.26
N ALA A 90 -23.51 63.96 -51.21
CA ALA A 90 -23.45 62.50 -51.26
C ALA A 90 -22.03 62.01 -51.61
N ASP A 91 -21.33 62.63 -52.57
CA ASP A 91 -19.96 62.23 -52.94
C ASP A 91 -18.96 62.33 -51.77
N LEU A 92 -19.19 63.27 -50.85
CA LEU A 92 -18.41 63.42 -49.62
C LEU A 92 -18.86 62.49 -48.48
N THR A 93 -20.04 61.88 -48.55
CA THR A 93 -20.66 61.12 -47.45
C THR A 93 -20.66 59.62 -47.77
N PRO A 94 -20.00 58.74 -47.00
CA PRO A 94 -20.02 57.30 -47.26
C PRO A 94 -21.44 56.72 -47.28
N GLU A 95 -21.67 55.68 -48.10
CA GLU A 95 -23.01 55.13 -48.38
C GLU A 95 -23.81 54.76 -47.12
N LEU A 96 -23.15 54.24 -46.10
CA LEU A 96 -23.72 53.91 -44.78
C LEU A 96 -24.48 55.10 -44.14
N TRP A 97 -24.03 56.32 -44.40
CA TRP A 97 -24.57 57.55 -43.81
C TRP A 97 -25.61 58.24 -44.71
N HIS A 98 -25.86 57.78 -45.94
CA HIS A 98 -26.89 58.38 -46.81
C HIS A 98 -28.29 58.35 -46.20
N PRO A 99 -28.80 57.24 -45.60
CA PRO A 99 -30.16 57.20 -45.08
C PRO A 99 -30.39 58.25 -43.98
N SER A 100 -29.52 58.30 -42.97
CA SER A 100 -29.60 59.27 -41.87
C SER A 100 -29.39 60.72 -42.35
N MET A 101 -28.57 60.95 -43.37
CA MET A 101 -28.41 62.26 -44.00
C MET A 101 -29.69 62.71 -44.70
N ILE A 102 -30.31 61.85 -45.51
CA ILE A 102 -31.55 62.15 -46.23
C ILE A 102 -32.69 62.42 -45.23
N GLU A 103 -32.81 61.60 -44.18
CA GLU A 103 -33.78 61.78 -43.10
C GLU A 103 -33.57 63.12 -42.36
N THR A 104 -32.33 63.46 -42.03
CA THR A 104 -31.99 64.73 -41.36
C THR A 104 -32.34 65.93 -42.25
N LEU A 105 -31.96 65.92 -43.53
CA LEU A 105 -32.28 67.00 -44.47
C LEU A 105 -33.80 67.15 -44.69
N ALA A 106 -34.52 66.03 -44.81
CA ALA A 106 -35.98 66.04 -44.91
C ALA A 106 -36.64 66.62 -43.64
N SER A 107 -36.14 66.26 -42.45
CA SER A 107 -36.60 66.78 -41.16
C SER A 107 -36.35 68.29 -41.02
N VAL A 108 -35.15 68.77 -41.34
CA VAL A 108 -34.81 70.22 -41.34
C VAL A 108 -35.72 70.97 -42.32
N LYS A 109 -35.94 70.43 -43.53
CA LYS A 109 -36.84 71.05 -44.54
C LYS A 109 -38.30 71.10 -44.10
N ALA A 110 -38.80 70.06 -43.42
CA ALA A 110 -40.18 70.00 -42.96
C ALA A 110 -40.44 70.84 -41.70
N THR A 111 -39.46 70.97 -40.80
CA THR A 111 -39.62 71.62 -39.50
C THR A 111 -39.08 73.05 -39.44
N GLY A 112 -38.17 73.43 -40.34
CA GLY A 112 -37.45 74.70 -40.30
C GLY A 112 -36.57 74.86 -39.05
N LYS A 113 -36.13 73.74 -38.43
CA LYS A 113 -35.31 73.75 -37.22
C LYS A 113 -33.91 73.21 -37.48
N PRO A 114 -32.84 73.89 -37.02
CA PRO A 114 -31.48 73.40 -37.16
C PRO A 114 -31.29 72.10 -36.37
N THR A 115 -30.62 71.12 -36.99
CA THR A 115 -30.40 69.77 -36.43
C THR A 115 -28.91 69.44 -36.40
N ARG A 116 -28.44 68.84 -35.31
CA ARG A 116 -27.08 68.28 -35.20
C ARG A 116 -27.10 66.78 -35.36
N TYR A 117 -26.14 66.23 -36.09
CA TYR A 117 -25.88 64.80 -36.16
C TYR A 117 -24.41 64.49 -36.44
N GLU A 118 -23.97 63.32 -35.99
CA GLU A 118 -22.64 62.79 -36.30
C GLU A 118 -22.71 61.92 -37.56
N LYS A 119 -21.72 62.06 -38.44
CA LYS A 119 -21.47 61.16 -39.56
C LYS A 119 -19.98 61.15 -39.90
N GLU A 120 -19.60 60.58 -41.03
CA GLU A 120 -18.24 60.69 -41.56
C GLU A 120 -18.23 61.42 -42.91
N TYR A 121 -17.16 62.15 -43.17
CA TYR A 121 -16.81 62.62 -44.51
C TYR A 121 -15.63 61.83 -45.06
N ARG A 122 -15.67 61.57 -46.37
CA ARG A 122 -14.57 61.02 -47.15
C ARG A 122 -13.71 62.16 -47.68
N ARG A 123 -12.44 62.21 -47.25
CA ARG A 123 -11.44 63.13 -47.78
C ARG A 123 -10.97 62.69 -49.17
N LYS A 124 -10.33 63.60 -49.90
CA LYS A 124 -9.73 63.34 -51.23
C LYS A 124 -8.66 62.23 -51.24
N ASP A 125 -7.97 62.03 -50.12
CA ASP A 125 -7.00 60.94 -49.92
C ASP A 125 -7.65 59.58 -49.59
N GLY A 126 -8.99 59.52 -49.54
CA GLY A 126 -9.78 58.34 -49.19
C GLY A 126 -9.99 58.15 -47.69
N ARG A 127 -9.37 58.95 -46.81
CA ARG A 127 -9.53 58.84 -45.36
C ARG A 127 -10.93 59.29 -44.93
N LEU A 128 -11.53 58.53 -44.02
CA LEU A 128 -12.75 58.95 -43.32
C LEU A 128 -12.40 59.87 -42.14
N VAL A 129 -13.15 60.97 -42.01
CA VAL A 129 -13.08 61.91 -40.88
C VAL A 129 -14.44 61.91 -40.19
N PRO A 130 -14.53 61.57 -38.89
CA PRO A 130 -15.77 61.71 -38.14
C PRO A 130 -16.06 63.19 -37.90
N ILE A 131 -17.29 63.62 -38.21
CA ILE A 131 -17.73 65.01 -38.13
C ILE A 131 -19.09 65.14 -37.45
N GLU A 132 -19.25 66.20 -36.64
CA GLU A 132 -20.57 66.69 -36.21
C GLU A 132 -21.01 67.79 -37.18
N ALA A 133 -22.15 67.59 -37.85
CA ALA A 133 -22.76 68.60 -38.74
C ALA A 133 -23.98 69.22 -38.07
N LEU A 134 -23.96 70.55 -37.90
CA LEU A 134 -25.12 71.38 -37.58
C LEU A 134 -25.71 71.90 -38.90
N VAL A 135 -26.85 71.37 -39.30
CA VAL A 135 -27.51 71.68 -40.58
C VAL A 135 -28.78 72.48 -40.35
N ASP A 136 -29.01 73.49 -41.18
CA ASP A 136 -30.18 74.36 -41.17
C ASP A 136 -30.60 74.74 -42.61
N LEU A 137 -31.74 75.41 -42.76
CA LEU A 137 -32.30 75.78 -44.06
C LEU A 137 -31.74 77.13 -44.56
N ASP A 138 -31.24 77.17 -45.79
CA ASP A 138 -30.80 78.42 -46.44
C ASP A 138 -31.98 79.13 -47.12
N ARG A 139 -32.07 80.45 -47.00
CA ARG A 139 -33.23 81.26 -47.44
C ARG A 139 -32.83 82.59 -48.06
N ASP A 140 -33.59 83.04 -49.04
CA ASP A 140 -33.40 84.34 -49.69
C ASP A 140 -34.02 85.51 -48.89
N GLU A 141 -33.86 86.73 -49.42
CA GLU A 141 -34.41 87.96 -48.83
C GLU A 141 -35.95 88.00 -48.75
N HIS A 142 -36.66 87.05 -49.38
CA HIS A 142 -38.11 86.89 -49.39
C HIS A 142 -38.60 85.68 -48.56
N ASP A 143 -37.74 85.12 -47.70
CA ASP A 143 -37.96 83.90 -46.90
C ASP A 143 -38.14 82.62 -47.74
N VAL A 144 -37.84 82.65 -49.05
CA VAL A 144 -37.91 81.48 -49.93
C VAL A 144 -36.69 80.60 -49.68
N ALA A 145 -36.93 79.34 -49.33
CA ALA A 145 -35.86 78.39 -49.08
C ALA A 145 -35.12 78.05 -50.39
N LEU A 146 -33.80 78.23 -50.38
CA LEU A 146 -32.90 77.99 -51.52
C LEU A 146 -32.23 76.61 -51.43
N GLY A 147 -32.04 76.10 -50.22
CA GLY A 147 -31.30 74.87 -49.96
C GLY A 147 -31.04 74.67 -48.46
N PHE A 148 -29.87 74.13 -48.13
CA PHE A 148 -29.42 73.93 -46.76
C PHE A 148 -28.01 74.50 -46.56
N TYR A 149 -27.69 74.94 -45.36
CA TYR A 149 -26.31 75.21 -44.98
C TYR A 149 -25.92 74.40 -43.74
N ALA A 150 -24.62 74.10 -43.63
CA ALA A 150 -24.06 73.27 -42.58
C ALA A 150 -22.77 73.87 -42.01
N PHE A 151 -22.72 73.99 -40.69
CA PHE A 151 -21.46 74.15 -39.96
C PHE A 151 -20.97 72.77 -39.54
N VAL A 152 -19.70 72.48 -39.81
CA VAL A 152 -19.12 71.15 -39.59
C VAL A 152 -17.95 71.23 -38.62
N THR A 153 -17.92 70.32 -37.65
CA THR A 153 -16.87 70.20 -36.63
C THR A 153 -16.19 68.85 -36.77
N ASP A 154 -14.86 68.83 -36.93
CA ASP A 154 -14.07 67.59 -36.84
C ASP A 154 -14.07 67.11 -35.38
N ILE A 155 -14.49 65.87 -35.14
CA ILE A 155 -14.59 65.26 -33.80
C ILE A 155 -13.55 64.14 -33.60
N SER A 156 -12.53 64.06 -34.45
CA SER A 156 -11.47 63.04 -34.40
C SER A 156 -10.76 62.98 -33.04
N GLU A 157 -10.38 64.13 -32.48
CA GLU A 157 -9.69 64.22 -31.19
C GLU A 157 -10.58 63.69 -30.04
N ARG A 158 -11.86 64.08 -30.02
CA ARG A 158 -12.84 63.61 -29.02
C ARG A 158 -13.01 62.08 -29.07
N LYS A 159 -13.20 61.51 -30.27
CA LYS A 159 -13.33 60.06 -30.46
C LYS A 159 -12.03 59.31 -30.05
N GLN A 160 -10.85 59.88 -30.33
CA GLN A 160 -9.58 59.29 -29.91
C GLN A 160 -9.43 59.25 -28.38
N VAL A 161 -9.82 60.31 -27.67
CA VAL A 161 -9.81 60.33 -26.19
C VAL A 161 -10.82 59.35 -25.61
N GLU A 162 -12.04 59.26 -26.16
CA GLU A 162 -13.07 58.29 -25.74
C GLU A 162 -12.58 56.83 -25.90
N VAL A 163 -11.99 56.50 -27.05
CA VAL A 163 -11.43 55.16 -27.32
C VAL A 163 -10.24 54.87 -26.40
N ALA A 164 -9.29 55.81 -26.27
CA ALA A 164 -8.11 55.60 -25.42
C ALA A 164 -8.48 55.46 -23.93
N LEU A 165 -9.49 56.19 -23.45
CA LEU A 165 -10.02 56.04 -22.09
C LEU A 165 -10.62 54.64 -21.91
N ARG A 166 -11.47 54.20 -22.84
CA ARG A 166 -12.09 52.87 -22.81
C ARG A 166 -11.06 51.74 -22.86
N GLU A 167 -10.08 51.82 -23.76
CA GLU A 167 -8.98 50.84 -23.85
C GLU A 167 -8.15 50.81 -22.56
N SER A 168 -7.96 51.96 -21.92
CA SER A 168 -7.28 52.08 -20.63
C SER A 168 -8.09 51.43 -19.51
N GLU A 169 -9.39 51.70 -19.40
CA GLU A 169 -10.30 51.07 -18.43
C GLU A 169 -10.37 49.54 -18.61
N GLU A 170 -10.52 49.05 -19.85
CA GLU A 170 -10.54 47.62 -20.16
C GLU A 170 -9.18 46.95 -19.89
N ARG A 171 -8.05 47.69 -20.04
CA ARG A 171 -6.72 47.23 -19.66
C ARG A 171 -6.55 47.16 -18.14
N PHE A 172 -6.97 48.20 -17.41
CA PHE A 172 -6.92 48.21 -15.94
C PHE A 172 -7.78 47.11 -15.34
N ARG A 173 -9.00 46.89 -15.86
CA ARG A 173 -9.90 45.82 -15.40
C ARG A 173 -9.29 44.44 -15.58
N ARG A 174 -8.63 44.18 -16.72
CA ARG A 174 -7.89 42.92 -16.95
C ARG A 174 -6.69 42.76 -16.01
N LEU A 175 -5.83 43.77 -15.90
CA LEU A 175 -4.68 43.73 -14.97
C LEU A 175 -5.10 43.52 -13.50
N TYR A 176 -6.28 43.99 -13.13
CA TYR A 176 -6.89 43.80 -11.82
C TYR A 176 -7.43 42.39 -11.60
N ASP A 177 -8.26 41.90 -12.53
CA ASP A 177 -8.96 40.61 -12.41
C ASP A 177 -8.10 39.39 -12.80
N GLU A 178 -7.07 39.56 -13.62
CA GLU A 178 -6.14 38.49 -14.05
C GLU A 178 -4.84 38.49 -13.23
N ALA A 179 -4.76 39.29 -12.15
CA ALA A 179 -3.59 39.32 -11.28
C ALA A 179 -3.38 37.95 -10.60
N PRO A 180 -2.13 37.43 -10.48
CA PRO A 180 -1.83 36.13 -9.88
C PRO A 180 -1.94 36.12 -8.33
N VAL A 181 -2.55 37.17 -7.76
CA VAL A 181 -2.84 37.32 -6.34
C VAL A 181 -4.28 37.78 -6.18
N GLY A 182 -4.90 37.38 -5.07
CA GLY A 182 -6.13 38.02 -4.61
C GLY A 182 -5.86 39.48 -4.29
N TYR A 183 -6.85 40.33 -4.54
CA TYR A 183 -6.81 41.74 -4.22
C TYR A 183 -8.18 42.20 -3.75
N HIS A 184 -8.22 42.92 -2.63
CA HIS A 184 -9.41 43.63 -2.19
C HIS A 184 -9.10 45.01 -1.61
N GLU A 185 -10.11 45.87 -1.58
CA GLU A 185 -10.12 47.11 -0.80
C GLU A 185 -11.25 47.05 0.21
N VAL A 186 -10.98 47.49 1.43
CA VAL A 186 -11.96 47.61 2.52
C VAL A 186 -12.04 49.04 3.04
N ASP A 187 -13.20 49.44 3.56
CA ASP A 187 -13.39 50.72 4.23
C ASP A 187 -12.81 50.73 5.66
N VAL A 188 -12.99 51.85 6.37
CA VAL A 188 -12.49 52.04 7.74
C VAL A 188 -13.20 51.18 8.79
N GLU A 189 -14.33 50.55 8.46
CA GLU A 189 -15.01 49.54 9.28
C GLU A 189 -14.65 48.09 8.89
N GLY A 190 -13.91 47.89 7.79
CA GLY A 190 -13.50 46.57 7.30
C GLY A 190 -14.52 45.89 6.38
N ARG A 191 -15.44 46.65 5.77
CA ARG A 191 -16.35 46.14 4.73
C ARG A 191 -15.69 46.21 3.36
N ILE A 192 -15.88 45.18 2.54
CA ILE A 192 -15.27 45.07 1.21
C ILE A 192 -15.90 46.10 0.25
N ILE A 193 -15.10 47.03 -0.25
CA ILE A 193 -15.47 48.02 -1.28
C ILE A 193 -15.33 47.39 -2.66
N SER A 194 -14.25 46.63 -2.88
CA SER A 194 -13.90 46.02 -4.17
C SER A 194 -13.08 44.76 -3.93
N ILE A 195 -13.24 43.74 -4.78
CA ILE A 195 -12.51 42.47 -4.74
C ILE A 195 -12.26 41.98 -6.16
N ASN A 196 -11.06 41.48 -6.45
CA ASN A 196 -10.69 40.99 -7.79
C ASN A 196 -11.19 39.55 -8.02
N ARG A 197 -11.22 39.16 -9.30
CA ARG A 197 -11.69 37.82 -9.69
C ARG A 197 -10.86 36.71 -9.05
N THR A 198 -9.54 36.84 -8.99
CA THR A 198 -8.64 35.86 -8.37
C THR A 198 -8.98 35.58 -6.89
N GLU A 199 -9.30 36.60 -6.10
CA GLU A 199 -9.69 36.39 -4.69
C GLU A 199 -11.09 35.78 -4.56
N CYS A 200 -12.03 36.16 -5.43
CA CYS A 200 -13.35 35.53 -5.49
C CYS A 200 -13.26 34.02 -5.82
N GLU A 201 -12.44 33.64 -6.81
CA GLU A 201 -12.21 32.23 -7.18
C GLU A 201 -11.47 31.46 -6.07
N MET A 202 -10.50 32.10 -5.41
CA MET A 202 -9.79 31.54 -4.26
C MET A 202 -10.75 31.23 -3.09
N LEU A 203 -11.63 32.17 -2.75
CA LEU A 203 -12.60 32.06 -1.65
C LEU A 203 -13.88 31.29 -2.01
N GLY A 204 -14.11 31.00 -3.30
CA GLY A 204 -15.31 30.30 -3.78
C GLY A 204 -16.59 31.14 -3.69
N VAL A 205 -16.50 32.46 -3.96
CA VAL A 205 -17.59 33.43 -3.77
C VAL A 205 -17.90 34.25 -5.02
N VAL A 206 -19.13 34.75 -5.12
CA VAL A 206 -19.57 35.70 -6.15
C VAL A 206 -19.30 37.13 -5.67
N ARG A 207 -18.71 37.98 -6.53
CA ARG A 207 -18.30 39.36 -6.21
C ARG A 207 -19.46 40.18 -5.62
N GLU A 208 -20.61 40.13 -6.28
CA GLU A 208 -21.81 40.88 -5.96
C GLU A 208 -22.39 40.50 -4.59
N GLU A 209 -22.11 39.28 -4.12
CA GLU A 209 -22.55 38.81 -2.81
C GLU A 209 -21.63 39.25 -1.67
N VAL A 210 -20.37 39.63 -1.94
CA VAL A 210 -19.35 39.89 -0.90
C VAL A 210 -18.97 41.37 -0.78
N VAL A 211 -19.25 42.19 -1.79
CA VAL A 211 -19.19 43.65 -1.65
C VAL A 211 -20.13 44.10 -0.52
N ALA A 212 -19.68 45.08 0.25
CA ALA A 212 -20.25 45.58 1.51
C ALA A 212 -20.31 44.57 2.69
N LYS A 213 -19.95 43.29 2.52
CA LYS A 213 -19.78 42.35 3.65
C LYS A 213 -18.45 42.55 4.37
N SER A 214 -18.33 41.97 5.57
CA SER A 214 -17.17 42.08 6.45
C SER A 214 -16.04 41.18 5.97
N VAL A 215 -14.84 41.73 5.79
CA VAL A 215 -13.66 40.93 5.38
C VAL A 215 -13.26 39.89 6.42
N PHE A 216 -13.66 40.10 7.69
CA PHE A 216 -13.40 39.17 8.79
C PHE A 216 -14.20 37.87 8.67
N ASP A 217 -15.25 37.85 7.84
CA ASP A 217 -16.10 36.67 7.69
C ASP A 217 -15.31 35.53 7.02
N PHE A 218 -14.33 35.85 6.17
CA PHE A 218 -13.38 34.90 5.56
C PHE A 218 -12.20 34.51 6.45
N VAL A 219 -11.98 35.20 7.58
CA VAL A 219 -10.93 34.82 8.54
C VAL A 219 -11.42 33.63 9.36
N ALA A 220 -10.60 32.58 9.50
CA ALA A 220 -10.96 31.38 10.27
C ALA A 220 -11.45 31.74 11.70
N PRO A 221 -12.48 31.05 12.23
CA PRO A 221 -13.15 31.41 13.49
C PRO A 221 -12.22 31.71 14.67
N GLU A 222 -11.16 30.92 14.83
CA GLU A 222 -10.15 31.08 15.90
C GLU A 222 -9.35 32.39 15.85
N PHE A 223 -9.26 33.04 14.68
CA PHE A 223 -8.54 34.30 14.48
C PHE A 223 -9.44 35.50 14.21
N ARG A 224 -10.74 35.28 13.96
CA ARG A 224 -11.72 36.29 13.54
C ARG A 224 -11.87 37.45 14.54
N GLU A 225 -12.05 37.15 15.83
CA GLU A 225 -12.20 38.20 16.86
C GLU A 225 -10.90 38.99 17.10
N GLN A 226 -9.74 38.33 17.02
CA GLN A 226 -8.45 39.01 17.11
C GLN A 226 -8.24 39.95 15.89
N ALA A 227 -8.66 39.52 14.70
CA ALA A 227 -8.64 40.33 13.48
C ALA A 227 -9.51 41.60 13.64
N ARG A 228 -10.77 41.41 14.04
CA ARG A 228 -11.76 42.47 14.19
C ARG A 228 -11.33 43.50 15.24
N ARG A 229 -10.88 43.06 16.42
CA ARG A 229 -10.46 43.93 17.51
C ARG A 229 -9.23 44.78 17.15
N GLY A 230 -8.29 44.24 16.37
CA GLY A 230 -7.07 44.94 16.00
C GLY A 230 -7.18 45.85 14.76
N PHE A 231 -8.32 45.85 14.06
CA PHE A 231 -8.48 46.62 12.82
C PHE A 231 -8.60 48.14 13.03
N PRO A 232 -9.35 48.67 14.02
CA PRO A 232 -9.39 50.12 14.27
C PRO A 232 -8.02 50.73 14.56
N ASP A 233 -7.17 50.03 15.33
CA ASP A 233 -5.81 50.45 15.66
C ASP A 233 -4.89 50.46 14.43
N LYS A 234 -5.10 49.53 13.48
CA LYS A 234 -4.43 49.57 12.16
C LYS A 234 -4.86 50.82 11.40
N VAL A 235 -6.17 51.05 11.25
CA VAL A 235 -6.72 52.16 10.43
C VAL A 235 -6.29 53.54 10.94
N ARG A 236 -6.14 53.71 12.27
CA ARG A 236 -5.61 54.95 12.88
C ARG A 236 -4.12 55.19 12.60
N GLY A 237 -3.38 54.16 12.20
CA GLY A 237 -1.92 54.22 12.01
C GLY A 237 -1.11 53.92 13.27
N ASP A 238 -1.76 53.56 14.39
CA ASP A 238 -1.11 53.23 15.66
C ASP A 238 -0.31 51.93 15.59
N ARG A 239 -0.50 51.13 14.53
CA ARG A 239 0.18 49.85 14.30
C ARG A 239 0.75 49.77 12.87
N PRO A 240 2.03 49.39 12.69
CA PRO A 240 2.62 49.25 11.37
C PRO A 240 1.97 48.08 10.61
N LEU A 241 1.61 48.34 9.35
CA LEU A 241 1.21 47.31 8.39
C LEU A 241 2.44 46.48 8.02
N LYS A 242 2.51 45.25 8.54
CA LYS A 242 3.52 44.24 8.17
C LYS A 242 2.80 43.11 7.42
N PRO A 243 3.48 42.39 6.51
CA PRO A 243 2.96 41.15 5.97
C PRO A 243 2.56 40.19 7.09
N ILE A 244 1.39 39.57 6.98
CA ILE A 244 0.89 38.58 7.95
C ILE A 244 0.47 37.30 7.24
N GLU A 245 0.91 36.15 7.76
CA GLU A 245 0.36 34.85 7.39
C GLU A 245 -0.89 34.57 8.25
N ARG A 246 -2.00 34.15 7.64
CA ARG A 246 -3.26 33.84 8.31
C ARG A 246 -4.00 32.67 7.67
N THR A 247 -4.90 32.06 8.43
CA THR A 247 -5.84 31.07 7.89
C THR A 247 -7.14 31.76 7.50
N PHE A 248 -7.49 31.64 6.22
CA PHE A 248 -8.81 31.96 5.68
C PHE A 248 -9.65 30.67 5.56
N GLU A 249 -10.97 30.86 5.57
CA GLU A 249 -11.96 29.81 5.38
C GLU A 249 -12.83 30.21 4.18
N ALA A 250 -12.69 29.47 3.08
CA ALA A 250 -13.47 29.66 1.87
C ALA A 250 -14.94 29.26 2.10
N HIS A 251 -15.85 29.71 1.23
CA HIS A 251 -17.28 29.47 1.38
C HIS A 251 -17.67 27.97 1.33
N ASP A 252 -16.86 27.15 0.65
CA ASP A 252 -16.98 25.68 0.62
C ASP A 252 -16.33 24.95 1.82
N GLY A 253 -15.81 25.69 2.79
CA GLY A 253 -15.13 25.17 3.98
C GLY A 253 -13.65 24.85 3.79
N ARG A 254 -13.05 25.07 2.61
CA ARG A 254 -11.59 24.91 2.44
C ARG A 254 -10.84 25.90 3.31
N ARG A 255 -9.91 25.40 4.13
CA ARG A 255 -8.97 26.20 4.91
C ARG A 255 -7.72 26.51 4.10
N LEU A 256 -7.50 27.80 3.85
CA LEU A 256 -6.40 28.34 3.06
C LEU A 256 -5.42 29.08 3.98
N THR A 257 -4.13 28.82 3.86
CA THR A 257 -3.10 29.63 4.50
C THR A 257 -2.69 30.73 3.53
N VAL A 258 -3.04 31.98 3.84
CA VAL A 258 -2.77 33.14 2.99
C VAL A 258 -1.69 34.04 3.58
N SER A 259 -0.87 34.62 2.72
CA SER A 259 0.00 35.76 3.03
C SER A 259 -0.72 37.04 2.61
N ILE A 260 -0.89 37.98 3.54
CA ILE A 260 -1.61 39.24 3.32
C ILE A 260 -0.64 40.39 3.47
N GLU A 261 -0.51 41.21 2.43
CA GLU A 261 0.16 42.51 2.50
C GLU A 261 -0.87 43.64 2.41
N GLU A 262 -0.82 44.58 3.34
CA GLU A 262 -1.79 45.66 3.50
C GLU A 262 -1.13 47.02 3.24
N ARG A 263 -1.83 47.95 2.56
CA ARG A 263 -1.45 49.36 2.40
C ARG A 263 -2.64 50.28 2.64
N PHE A 264 -2.41 51.42 3.29
CA PHE A 264 -3.45 52.42 3.54
C PHE A 264 -3.91 53.09 2.24
N LYS A 265 -5.23 53.16 2.04
CA LYS A 265 -5.87 54.04 1.05
C LYS A 265 -6.11 55.40 1.72
N ARG A 266 -5.80 56.50 1.02
CA ARG A 266 -5.95 57.87 1.53
C ARG A 266 -6.75 58.74 0.56
N ASP A 267 -7.45 59.73 1.09
CA ASP A 267 -8.04 60.81 0.28
C ASP A 267 -7.01 61.89 -0.08
N GLU A 268 -7.42 62.86 -0.90
CA GLU A 268 -6.59 64.03 -1.29
C GLU A 268 -6.15 64.89 -0.10
N GLN A 269 -6.80 64.74 1.06
CA GLN A 269 -6.50 65.43 2.31
C GLN A 269 -5.59 64.60 3.23
N GLY A 270 -5.11 63.45 2.76
CA GLY A 270 -4.19 62.55 3.45
C GLY A 270 -4.83 61.66 4.52
N ARG A 271 -6.15 61.71 4.72
CA ARG A 271 -6.87 60.90 5.72
C ARG A 271 -7.03 59.48 5.23
N VAL A 272 -6.94 58.49 6.13
CA VAL A 272 -7.13 57.08 5.78
C VAL A 272 -8.61 56.83 5.49
N THR A 273 -8.91 56.35 4.28
CA THR A 273 -10.27 56.01 3.82
C THR A 273 -10.52 54.51 3.75
N GLY A 274 -9.47 53.70 3.96
CA GLY A 274 -9.56 52.25 3.91
C GLY A 274 -8.21 51.56 3.87
N ILE A 275 -8.23 50.24 3.69
CA ILE A 275 -7.04 49.41 3.48
C ILE A 275 -7.18 48.66 2.16
N ARG A 276 -6.10 48.63 1.39
CA ARG A 276 -5.91 47.83 0.18
C ARG A 276 -5.04 46.64 0.54
N SER A 277 -5.48 45.44 0.20
CA SER A 277 -4.80 44.20 0.53
C SER A 277 -4.47 43.41 -0.73
N THR A 278 -3.29 42.79 -0.76
CA THR A 278 -2.99 41.68 -1.68
C THR A 278 -2.90 40.39 -0.87
N VAL A 279 -3.59 39.35 -1.34
CA VAL A 279 -3.77 38.06 -0.67
C VAL A 279 -3.20 36.96 -1.56
N GLN A 280 -2.15 36.29 -1.09
CA GLN A 280 -1.53 35.17 -1.82
C GLN A 280 -1.79 33.86 -1.06
N ASP A 281 -2.37 32.86 -1.71
CA ASP A 281 -2.40 31.51 -1.16
C ASP A 281 -0.98 30.92 -1.09
N ILE A 282 -0.56 30.53 0.10
CA ILE A 282 0.73 29.90 0.40
C ILE A 282 0.56 28.49 1.00
N THR A 283 -0.64 27.91 0.92
CA THR A 283 -1.00 26.61 1.49
C THR A 283 -0.08 25.50 0.98
N GLU A 284 0.14 25.43 -0.35
CA GLU A 284 1.03 24.43 -0.95
C GLU A 284 2.49 24.63 -0.51
N ARG A 285 2.99 25.87 -0.57
CA ARG A 285 4.35 26.22 -0.10
C ARG A 285 4.59 25.76 1.34
N LYS A 286 3.62 26.02 2.25
CA LYS A 286 3.69 25.63 3.66
C LYS A 286 3.58 24.11 3.86
N ARG A 287 2.77 23.41 3.05
CA ARG A 287 2.71 21.94 3.08
C ARG A 287 4.04 21.32 2.67
N THR A 288 4.68 21.83 1.62
CA THR A 288 5.99 21.36 1.15
C THR A 288 7.09 21.66 2.17
N GLU A 289 7.13 22.87 2.74
CA GLU A 289 8.06 23.25 3.82
C GLU A 289 7.90 22.33 5.06
N ALA A 290 6.66 22.12 5.52
CA ALA A 290 6.38 21.23 6.65
C ALA A 290 6.71 19.75 6.34
N ALA A 291 6.44 19.28 5.13
CA ALA A 291 6.78 17.93 4.69
C ALA A 291 8.30 17.70 4.63
N LEU A 292 9.06 18.70 4.16
CA LEU A 292 10.52 18.67 4.15
C LEU A 292 11.09 18.60 5.57
N VAL A 293 10.67 19.49 6.47
CA VAL A 293 11.08 19.49 7.89
C VAL A 293 10.68 18.19 8.59
N ALA A 294 9.50 17.64 8.30
CA ALA A 294 9.09 16.34 8.82
C ALA A 294 9.95 15.18 8.27
N SER A 295 10.38 15.26 7.00
CA SER A 295 11.28 14.27 6.40
C SER A 295 12.68 14.33 6.99
N GLU A 296 13.24 15.52 7.15
CA GLU A 296 14.53 15.76 7.81
C GLU A 296 14.54 15.24 9.25
N ARG A 297 13.50 15.56 10.03
CA ARG A 297 13.33 15.04 11.40
C ARG A 297 13.23 13.51 11.43
N ARG A 298 12.53 12.87 10.49
CA ARG A 298 12.47 11.40 10.39
C ARG A 298 13.82 10.79 10.04
N ALA A 299 14.51 11.31 9.05
CA ALA A 299 15.84 10.83 8.65
C ALA A 299 16.84 10.94 9.81
N ARG A 300 16.83 12.08 10.52
CA ARG A 300 17.67 12.29 11.69
C ARG A 300 17.32 11.36 12.86
N ALA A 301 16.03 11.17 13.16
CA ALA A 301 15.59 10.27 14.22
C ALA A 301 15.95 8.80 13.93
N LEU A 302 15.90 8.36 12.67
CA LEU A 302 16.36 7.03 12.26
C LEU A 302 17.87 6.90 12.43
N PHE A 303 18.66 7.87 11.96
CA PHE A 303 20.13 7.84 12.08
C PHE A 303 20.61 7.87 13.54
N GLU A 304 19.99 8.71 14.38
CA GLU A 304 20.32 8.83 15.81
C GLU A 304 19.80 7.63 16.66
N GLY A 305 18.73 6.97 16.21
CA GLY A 305 18.06 5.87 16.92
C GLY A 305 18.53 4.45 16.59
N ILE A 306 19.35 4.25 15.56
CA ILE A 306 19.94 2.92 15.27
C ILE A 306 20.98 2.56 16.34
N GLU A 307 20.93 1.33 16.83
CA GLU A 307 21.81 0.80 17.87
C GLU A 307 23.19 0.38 17.34
N ASP A 308 23.27 -0.07 16.09
CA ASP A 308 24.55 -0.32 15.41
C ASP A 308 25.30 1.01 15.19
N ALA A 309 26.63 0.96 15.28
CA ALA A 309 27.48 2.10 14.98
C ALA A 309 27.44 2.39 13.47
N ILE A 310 27.16 3.63 13.09
CA ILE A 310 27.14 4.06 11.68
C ILE A 310 28.08 5.24 11.52
N TRP A 311 28.92 5.20 10.50
CA TRP A 311 29.65 6.36 10.01
C TRP A 311 29.71 6.42 8.49
N VAL A 312 29.94 7.62 7.97
CA VAL A 312 30.25 7.88 6.57
C VAL A 312 31.71 8.31 6.50
N HIS A 313 32.49 7.76 5.58
CA HIS A 313 33.87 8.18 5.35
C HIS A 313 34.15 8.49 3.88
N ALA A 314 35.08 9.42 3.64
CA ALA A 314 35.60 9.70 2.31
C ALA A 314 36.49 8.55 1.81
N LEU A 315 36.84 8.56 0.52
CA LEU A 315 37.69 7.53 -0.09
C LEU A 315 39.13 7.50 0.46
N ASP A 316 39.57 8.56 1.17
CA ASP A 316 40.84 8.59 1.91
C ASP A 316 40.73 8.03 3.35
N GLY A 317 39.55 7.57 3.76
CA GLY A 317 39.26 7.07 5.11
C GLY A 317 38.88 8.14 6.13
N ARG A 318 38.88 9.44 5.80
CA ARG A 318 38.46 10.50 6.74
C ARG A 318 36.97 10.39 7.05
N LEU A 319 36.61 10.38 8.33
CA LEU A 319 35.21 10.32 8.76
C LEU A 319 34.50 11.67 8.46
N LEU A 320 33.34 11.58 7.80
CA LEU A 320 32.51 12.71 7.35
C LEU A 320 31.24 12.88 8.20
N ASP A 321 30.64 11.77 8.66
CA ASP A 321 29.57 11.76 9.65
C ASP A 321 29.65 10.50 10.52
N ALA A 322 29.08 10.54 11.73
CA ALA A 322 28.96 9.41 12.64
C ALA A 322 27.71 9.54 13.52
N ASN A 323 27.01 8.43 13.77
CA ASN A 323 25.84 8.39 14.63
C ASN A 323 26.23 8.32 16.14
N PRO A 324 25.28 8.55 17.06
CA PRO A 324 25.54 8.45 18.49
C PRO A 324 25.98 7.06 18.96
N ALA A 325 25.57 5.99 18.25
CA ALA A 325 26.00 4.63 18.58
C ALA A 325 27.50 4.41 18.33
N ALA A 326 28.06 4.93 17.24
CA ALA A 326 29.50 4.89 16.98
C ALA A 326 30.30 5.60 18.09
N SER A 327 29.77 6.72 18.60
CA SER A 327 30.37 7.44 19.73
C SER A 327 30.33 6.61 21.03
N ARG A 328 29.21 5.94 21.32
CA ARG A 328 29.07 5.05 22.50
C ARG A 328 29.96 3.81 22.41
N MET A 329 30.02 3.18 21.24
CA MET A 329 30.79 1.94 21.00
C MET A 329 32.30 2.18 21.12
N LEU A 330 32.82 3.25 20.50
CA LEU A 330 34.26 3.52 20.49
C LEU A 330 34.75 4.39 21.66
N GLY A 331 33.85 5.09 22.36
CA GLY A 331 34.19 6.00 23.47
C GLY A 331 34.73 7.38 23.04
N TYR A 332 34.74 7.69 21.74
CA TYR A 332 35.04 9.02 21.22
C TYR A 332 33.76 9.86 21.12
N SER A 333 33.87 11.18 21.31
CA SER A 333 32.78 12.09 20.96
C SER A 333 32.64 12.22 19.44
N ARG A 334 31.45 12.59 18.94
CA ARG A 334 31.25 12.82 17.50
C ARG A 334 32.24 13.83 16.93
N GLU A 335 32.54 14.93 17.65
CA GLU A 335 33.52 15.93 17.19
C GLU A 335 34.95 15.39 17.10
N GLU A 336 35.33 14.43 17.93
CA GLU A 336 36.61 13.72 17.81
C GLU A 336 36.60 12.80 16.59
N LEU A 337 35.56 11.98 16.43
CA LEU A 337 35.42 11.08 15.28
C LEU A 337 35.52 11.83 13.94
N LEU A 338 34.86 12.99 13.79
CA LEU A 338 34.93 13.80 12.55
C LEU A 338 36.32 14.40 12.25
N ARG A 339 37.28 14.27 13.16
CA ARG A 339 38.69 14.66 12.95
C ARG A 339 39.62 13.46 12.74
N MET A 340 39.08 12.24 12.78
CA MET A 340 39.81 10.98 12.67
C MET A 340 39.66 10.34 11.28
N ASN A 341 40.54 9.38 11.01
CA ASN A 341 40.49 8.46 9.89
C ASN A 341 40.01 7.08 10.36
N THR A 342 39.47 6.25 9.47
CA THR A 342 39.13 4.83 9.78
C THR A 342 40.33 4.06 10.35
N SER A 343 41.55 4.36 9.90
CA SER A 343 42.78 3.75 10.43
C SER A 343 43.08 4.08 11.90
N ASP A 344 42.56 5.18 12.45
CA ASP A 344 42.72 5.54 13.87
C ASP A 344 41.85 4.68 14.79
N VAL A 345 40.73 4.15 14.27
CA VAL A 345 39.79 3.27 15.00
C VAL A 345 40.00 1.80 14.66
N ASP A 346 40.63 1.47 13.54
CA ASP A 346 41.01 0.09 13.18
C ASP A 346 42.18 -0.44 14.04
N SER A 347 42.20 -1.75 14.32
CA SER A 347 43.41 -2.42 14.81
C SER A 347 44.54 -2.34 13.75
N PRO A 348 45.83 -2.35 14.13
CA PRO A 348 46.93 -2.13 13.16
C PRO A 348 46.92 -3.16 12.01
N ASP A 349 46.68 -4.43 12.33
CA ASP A 349 46.59 -5.52 11.36
C ASP A 349 45.40 -5.33 10.40
N PHE A 350 44.28 -4.80 10.89
CA PHE A 350 43.09 -4.57 10.06
C PHE A 350 43.26 -3.32 9.20
N ALA A 351 43.82 -2.24 9.74
CA ALA A 351 44.10 -0.99 9.04
C ALA A 351 45.00 -1.20 7.80
N ALA A 352 45.98 -2.10 7.88
CA ALA A 352 46.89 -2.41 6.77
C ALA A 352 46.16 -2.89 5.48
N GLY A 353 45.00 -3.53 5.62
CA GLY A 353 44.18 -4.00 4.49
C GLY A 353 43.18 -2.98 3.93
N PHE A 354 43.19 -1.72 4.38
CA PHE A 354 42.19 -0.71 3.99
C PHE A 354 42.10 -0.50 2.47
N GLN A 355 43.24 -0.39 1.79
CA GLN A 355 43.28 -0.08 0.35
C GLN A 355 42.63 -1.19 -0.51
N GLU A 356 42.94 -2.46 -0.24
CA GLU A 356 42.34 -3.60 -0.95
C GLU A 356 40.82 -3.66 -0.71
N ARG A 357 40.38 -3.43 0.54
CA ARG A 357 38.94 -3.37 0.88
C ARG A 357 38.24 -2.23 0.14
N LEU A 358 38.86 -1.05 0.05
CA LEU A 358 38.32 0.10 -0.67
C LEU A 358 38.21 -0.17 -2.18
N GLU A 359 39.22 -0.78 -2.79
CA GLU A 359 39.18 -1.14 -4.22
C GLU A 359 38.06 -2.13 -4.52
N ARG A 360 37.90 -3.16 -3.68
CA ARG A 360 36.77 -4.12 -3.77
C ARG A 360 35.42 -3.43 -3.57
N GLN A 361 35.32 -2.52 -2.59
CA GLN A 361 34.12 -1.71 -2.32
C GLN A 361 33.75 -0.81 -3.51
N MET A 362 34.73 -0.25 -4.23
CA MET A 362 34.50 0.56 -5.43
C MET A 362 34.12 -0.29 -6.66
N GLN A 363 34.56 -1.54 -6.74
CA GLN A 363 34.17 -2.47 -7.81
C GLN A 363 32.79 -3.10 -7.60
N GLN A 364 32.48 -3.52 -6.36
CA GLN A 364 31.27 -4.28 -6.02
C GLN A 364 30.12 -3.40 -5.51
N GLY A 365 30.39 -2.16 -5.10
CA GLY A 365 29.40 -1.23 -4.54
C GLY A 365 29.04 -1.50 -3.07
N HIS A 366 29.31 -2.72 -2.58
CA HIS A 366 29.15 -3.14 -1.20
C HIS A 366 30.23 -4.15 -0.78
N LEU A 367 30.49 -4.25 0.53
CA LEU A 367 31.46 -5.16 1.12
C LEU A 367 31.03 -5.50 2.56
N SER A 368 31.18 -6.77 2.95
CA SER A 368 30.93 -7.28 4.30
C SER A 368 32.17 -8.00 4.80
N CYS A 369 32.60 -7.74 6.04
CA CYS A 369 33.75 -8.40 6.66
C CYS A 369 33.76 -8.29 8.20
N GLU A 370 34.19 -9.36 8.88
CA GLU A 370 34.59 -9.28 10.29
C GLU A 370 35.95 -8.56 10.42
N GLY A 371 36.04 -7.63 11.38
CA GLY A 371 37.20 -6.81 11.67
C GLY A 371 37.45 -6.65 13.17
N ARG A 372 38.36 -5.74 13.52
CA ARG A 372 38.67 -5.40 14.92
C ARG A 372 38.89 -3.90 15.04
N HIS A 373 38.09 -3.26 15.89
CA HIS A 373 38.28 -1.85 16.23
C HIS A 373 38.95 -1.68 17.59
N ARG A 374 39.62 -0.55 17.76
CA ARG A 374 40.27 -0.08 18.99
C ARG A 374 39.49 1.11 19.54
N THR A 375 38.96 0.96 20.74
CA THR A 375 38.27 2.02 21.49
C THR A 375 39.25 3.07 22.02
N LYS A 376 38.72 4.21 22.48
CA LYS A 376 39.50 5.32 23.07
C LYS A 376 40.30 4.92 24.31
N ASP A 377 39.82 3.93 25.07
CA ASP A 377 40.52 3.37 26.24
C ASP A 377 41.45 2.19 25.89
N GLY A 378 41.67 1.92 24.60
CA GLY A 378 42.63 0.93 24.11
C GLY A 378 42.13 -0.51 24.07
N ARG A 379 40.88 -0.78 24.43
CA ARG A 379 40.27 -2.12 24.25
C ARG A 379 40.13 -2.43 22.76
N VAL A 380 40.33 -3.70 22.41
CA VAL A 380 40.12 -4.20 21.04
C VAL A 380 38.82 -5.00 21.02
N ILE A 381 37.82 -4.51 20.29
CA ILE A 381 36.52 -5.16 20.12
C ILE A 381 36.42 -5.85 18.76
N PRO A 382 35.94 -7.10 18.67
CA PRO A 382 35.60 -7.73 17.41
C PRO A 382 34.32 -7.09 16.85
N VAL A 383 34.33 -6.76 15.57
CA VAL A 383 33.21 -6.07 14.90
C VAL A 383 32.85 -6.77 13.60
N ASP A 384 31.57 -6.73 13.24
CA ASP A 384 31.08 -7.05 11.89
C ASP A 384 30.82 -5.73 11.15
N ILE A 385 31.42 -5.55 9.97
CA ILE A 385 31.44 -4.30 9.22
C ILE A 385 30.80 -4.54 7.85
N ASN A 386 29.68 -3.85 7.60
CA ASN A 386 28.96 -3.86 6.34
C ASN A 386 29.01 -2.46 5.72
N THR A 387 29.52 -2.34 4.49
CA THR A 387 29.74 -1.05 3.83
C THR A 387 29.04 -0.96 2.47
N SER A 388 28.60 0.25 2.12
CA SER A 388 27.88 0.59 0.89
C SER A 388 28.36 1.93 0.34
N THR A 389 28.54 2.02 -0.98
CA THR A 389 29.00 3.25 -1.65
C THR A 389 27.81 4.19 -1.86
N ILE A 390 27.92 5.42 -1.37
CA ILE A 390 26.85 6.43 -1.42
C ILE A 390 27.36 7.75 -2.01
N GLN A 391 26.43 8.62 -2.40
CA GLN A 391 26.71 10.03 -2.70
C GLN A 391 26.34 10.85 -1.45
N PHE A 392 27.30 11.61 -0.90
CA PHE A 392 27.15 12.40 0.32
C PHE A 392 27.80 13.77 0.07
N ASP A 393 27.09 14.88 0.30
CA ASP A 393 27.57 16.25 0.02
C ASP A 393 28.27 16.42 -1.34
N ASN A 394 27.65 15.90 -2.41
CA ASN A 394 28.17 15.87 -3.80
C ASN A 394 29.53 15.14 -4.02
N GLN A 395 30.08 14.47 -3.02
CA GLN A 395 31.23 13.55 -3.16
C GLN A 395 30.78 12.08 -3.05
N ARG A 396 31.58 11.17 -3.61
CA ARG A 396 31.42 9.73 -3.34
C ARG A 396 32.01 9.42 -1.96
N ALA A 397 31.24 8.71 -1.14
CA ALA A 397 31.61 8.30 0.20
C ALA A 397 31.20 6.85 0.45
N VAL A 398 31.72 6.27 1.52
CA VAL A 398 31.37 4.92 1.97
C VAL A 398 30.59 5.05 3.28
N LEU A 399 29.36 4.56 3.28
CA LEU A 399 28.56 4.35 4.49
C LEU A 399 28.97 3.01 5.09
N ALA A 400 29.40 3.00 6.35
CA ALA A 400 29.71 1.79 7.11
C ALA A 400 28.71 1.63 8.25
N VAL A 401 28.15 0.42 8.36
CA VAL A 401 27.34 -0.06 9.47
C VAL A 401 28.17 -1.11 10.20
N ILE A 402 28.42 -0.89 11.48
CA ILE A 402 29.34 -1.65 12.31
C ILE A 402 28.61 -2.15 13.54
N ARG A 403 28.67 -3.47 13.75
CA ARG A 403 28.09 -4.15 14.91
C ARG A 403 29.18 -4.74 15.78
N ASP A 404 29.12 -4.46 17.08
CA ASP A 404 29.95 -5.16 18.07
C ASP A 404 29.46 -6.62 18.18
N ILE A 405 30.38 -7.58 18.03
CA ILE A 405 30.08 -9.02 18.07
C ILE A 405 30.73 -9.71 19.29
N THR A 406 31.15 -8.95 20.31
CA THR A 406 31.77 -9.45 21.54
C THR A 406 30.89 -10.49 22.23
N GLU A 407 29.61 -10.19 22.45
CA GLU A 407 28.68 -11.13 23.10
C GLU A 407 28.49 -12.42 22.30
N ARG A 408 28.41 -12.31 20.96
CA ARG A 408 28.30 -13.48 20.07
C ARG A 408 29.51 -14.40 20.20
N LYS A 409 30.73 -13.84 20.13
CA LYS A 409 31.97 -14.63 20.26
C LYS A 409 32.11 -15.22 21.67
N ALA A 410 31.74 -14.49 22.72
CA ALA A 410 31.76 -14.99 24.11
C ALA A 410 30.78 -16.15 24.32
N LEU A 411 29.58 -16.09 23.72
CA LEU A 411 28.59 -17.16 23.78
C LEU A 411 29.02 -18.39 22.96
N GLU A 412 29.66 -18.19 21.81
CA GLU A 412 30.26 -19.26 21.00
C GLU A 412 31.35 -20.01 21.80
N GLU A 413 32.28 -19.31 22.46
CA GLU A 413 33.33 -19.93 23.28
C GLU A 413 32.74 -20.62 24.53
N THR A 414 31.82 -19.97 25.27
CA THR A 414 31.15 -20.57 26.44
C THR A 414 30.43 -21.87 26.09
N ARG A 415 29.77 -21.92 24.92
CA ARG A 415 29.10 -23.15 24.43
C ARG A 415 30.09 -24.26 24.14
N ARG A 416 31.26 -23.94 23.58
CA ARG A 416 32.34 -24.89 23.31
C ARG A 416 32.91 -25.46 24.61
N GLU A 417 33.28 -24.61 25.56
CA GLU A 417 33.78 -25.03 26.88
C GLU A 417 32.78 -25.93 27.62
N PHE A 418 31.48 -25.59 27.56
CA PHE A 418 30.42 -26.41 28.15
C PHE A 418 30.31 -27.80 27.47
N ALA A 419 30.39 -27.86 26.13
CA ALA A 419 30.35 -29.12 25.40
C ALA A 419 31.55 -30.04 25.73
N GLU A 420 32.76 -29.47 25.80
CA GLU A 420 33.99 -30.20 26.18
C GLU A 420 33.91 -30.71 27.63
N SER A 421 33.35 -29.92 28.56
CA SER A 421 33.10 -30.31 29.95
C SER A 421 32.08 -31.46 30.09
N GLN A 422 30.96 -31.40 29.35
CA GLN A 422 29.94 -32.47 29.35
C GLN A 422 30.51 -33.80 28.83
N MET A 423 31.30 -33.77 27.76
CA MET A 423 31.95 -34.98 27.22
C MET A 423 32.90 -35.65 28.23
N ARG A 424 33.64 -34.85 29.02
CA ARG A 424 34.53 -35.38 30.06
C ARG A 424 33.75 -36.02 31.21
N ASN A 425 32.74 -35.33 31.73
CA ASN A 425 31.95 -35.82 32.87
C ASN A 425 31.16 -37.10 32.54
N ALA A 426 30.63 -37.21 31.32
CA ALA A 426 29.99 -38.44 30.84
C ALA A 426 30.95 -39.64 30.89
N ARG A 427 32.22 -39.45 30.50
CA ARG A 427 33.23 -40.49 30.45
C ARG A 427 33.64 -40.98 31.85
N GLU A 428 33.91 -40.05 32.78
CA GLU A 428 34.27 -40.39 34.17
C GLU A 428 33.11 -41.07 34.93
N MET A 429 31.86 -40.69 34.65
CA MET A 429 30.66 -41.31 35.24
C MET A 429 30.42 -42.75 34.71
N GLN A 430 30.69 -42.96 33.42
CA GLN A 430 30.50 -44.26 32.77
C GLN A 430 31.52 -45.30 33.27
N GLU A 431 32.79 -44.92 33.44
CA GLU A 431 33.83 -45.81 33.98
C GLU A 431 33.54 -46.25 35.43
N LYS A 432 33.09 -45.33 36.30
CA LYS A 432 32.80 -45.63 37.72
C LYS A 432 31.55 -46.51 37.89
N ASN A 433 30.49 -46.27 37.12
CA ASN A 433 29.30 -47.14 37.14
C ASN A 433 29.57 -48.53 36.53
N LEU A 434 30.40 -48.63 35.50
CA LEU A 434 30.81 -49.93 34.94
C LEU A 434 31.62 -50.77 35.93
N ALA A 435 32.54 -50.15 36.69
CA ALA A 435 33.35 -50.88 37.67
C ALA A 435 32.53 -51.45 38.83
N LEU A 436 31.58 -50.66 39.37
CA LEU A 436 30.82 -51.03 40.57
C LEU A 436 29.71 -52.04 40.25
N THR A 437 28.86 -51.77 39.26
CA THR A 437 27.76 -52.66 38.84
C THR A 437 28.30 -54.02 38.41
N ALA A 438 29.44 -54.05 37.72
CA ALA A 438 29.95 -55.29 37.19
C ALA A 438 30.39 -56.27 38.30
N SER A 439 30.90 -55.85 39.47
CA SER A 439 31.43 -56.85 40.43
C SER A 439 30.35 -57.71 41.09
N GLU A 440 29.33 -57.10 41.68
CA GLU A 440 28.31 -57.84 42.45
C GLU A 440 27.16 -58.37 41.58
N ALA A 441 26.84 -57.69 40.48
CA ALA A 441 25.80 -58.14 39.57
C ALA A 441 26.26 -59.25 38.62
N ARG A 442 27.58 -59.39 38.32
CA ARG A 442 28.12 -60.40 37.38
C ARG A 442 27.78 -61.85 37.69
N TYR A 443 27.33 -62.20 38.89
CA TYR A 443 26.95 -63.59 39.20
C TYR A 443 25.46 -63.81 39.45
N ARG A 444 24.66 -62.75 39.65
CA ARG A 444 23.21 -62.88 39.91
C ARG A 444 22.35 -62.23 38.81
N GLN A 445 22.77 -61.09 38.24
CA GLN A 445 22.14 -60.53 37.04
C GLN A 445 22.48 -61.29 35.75
N LEU A 446 23.58 -62.06 35.67
CA LEU A 446 23.90 -62.87 34.48
C LEU A 446 22.84 -63.94 34.15
N THR A 447 21.91 -64.22 35.07
CA THR A 447 20.78 -65.12 34.84
C THR A 447 19.43 -64.43 35.13
N GLU A 448 19.27 -63.77 36.27
CA GLU A 448 18.01 -63.11 36.67
C GLU A 448 17.75 -61.78 35.92
N GLY A 449 18.80 -61.11 35.44
CA GLY A 449 18.74 -59.83 34.73
C GLY A 449 18.84 -59.92 33.22
N CYS A 450 18.96 -61.12 32.66
CA CYS A 450 18.91 -61.33 31.21
C CYS A 450 17.50 -61.00 30.68
N LEU A 451 17.41 -59.96 29.84
CA LEU A 451 16.19 -59.62 29.09
C LEU A 451 15.77 -60.74 28.12
N ASP A 452 16.72 -61.57 27.71
CA ASP A 452 16.49 -62.75 26.89
C ASP A 452 16.17 -63.93 27.81
N ALA A 453 15.21 -64.74 27.39
CA ALA A 453 14.90 -66.02 27.99
C ALA A 453 16.11 -66.96 27.85
N VAL A 454 16.77 -67.27 28.96
CA VAL A 454 17.89 -68.21 29.01
C VAL A 454 17.36 -69.56 29.45
N VAL A 455 17.51 -70.55 28.57
CA VAL A 455 17.16 -71.94 28.80
C VAL A 455 18.43 -72.77 28.65
N VAL A 456 18.88 -73.38 29.73
CA VAL A 456 19.98 -74.36 29.71
C VAL A 456 19.37 -75.75 29.72
N ALA A 457 19.91 -76.66 28.92
CA ALA A 457 19.55 -78.07 28.89
C ALA A 457 20.78 -78.98 29.00
N ASP A 458 20.58 -80.16 29.57
CA ASP A 458 21.59 -81.23 29.60
C ASP A 458 21.76 -81.90 28.22
N ARG A 459 22.69 -82.86 28.14
CA ARG A 459 22.96 -83.64 26.92
C ARG A 459 21.72 -84.36 26.38
N GLN A 460 20.76 -84.71 27.24
CA GLN A 460 19.51 -85.39 26.89
C GLN A 460 18.37 -84.40 26.57
N GLY A 461 18.65 -83.08 26.49
CA GLY A 461 17.66 -82.06 26.15
C GLY A 461 16.68 -81.70 27.26
N ARG A 462 16.98 -82.06 28.52
CA ARG A 462 16.16 -81.71 29.68
C ARG A 462 16.58 -80.37 30.25
N ILE A 463 15.62 -79.51 30.57
CA ILE A 463 15.88 -78.15 31.05
C ILE A 463 16.51 -78.20 32.45
N THR A 464 17.71 -77.66 32.61
CA THR A 464 18.48 -77.61 33.86
C THR A 464 18.54 -76.21 34.48
N LEU A 465 18.33 -75.16 33.68
CA LEU A 465 18.13 -73.79 34.16
C LEU A 465 17.09 -73.10 33.27
N PHE A 466 16.14 -72.43 33.91
CA PHE A 466 15.08 -71.68 33.26
C PHE A 466 14.98 -70.33 33.99
N ASN A 467 15.41 -69.24 33.35
CA ASN A 467 15.46 -67.94 34.02
C ASN A 467 14.08 -67.25 34.08
N PRO A 468 13.88 -66.24 34.95
CA PRO A 468 12.58 -65.56 35.07
C PRO A 468 12.08 -64.89 33.77
N ALA A 469 12.98 -64.52 32.86
CA ALA A 469 12.59 -64.03 31.53
C ALA A 469 11.99 -65.15 30.65
N ALA A 470 12.51 -66.37 30.73
CA ALA A 470 11.93 -67.54 30.08
C ALA A 470 10.56 -67.90 30.67
N GLU A 471 10.38 -67.75 32.00
CA GLU A 471 9.07 -67.92 32.63
C GLU A 471 8.04 -66.94 32.06
N LYS A 472 8.40 -65.67 31.97
CA LYS A 472 7.52 -64.61 31.49
C LYS A 472 7.20 -64.72 29.99
N ILE A 473 8.18 -65.13 29.17
CA ILE A 473 7.99 -65.27 27.71
C ILE A 473 7.17 -66.52 27.37
N PHE A 474 7.46 -67.67 27.97
CA PHE A 474 6.77 -68.92 27.63
C PHE A 474 5.53 -69.21 28.50
N GLY A 475 5.35 -68.52 29.62
CA GLY A 475 4.19 -68.66 30.52
C GLY A 475 4.25 -69.85 31.48
N HIS A 476 5.37 -70.58 31.50
CA HIS A 476 5.64 -71.70 32.41
C HIS A 476 6.50 -71.24 33.59
N SER A 477 6.34 -71.79 34.79
CA SER A 477 7.33 -71.53 35.86
C SER A 477 8.54 -72.46 35.74
N ALA A 478 9.69 -72.06 36.30
CA ALA A 478 10.89 -72.87 36.35
C ALA A 478 10.62 -74.21 37.06
N ASP A 479 9.93 -74.18 38.20
CA ASP A 479 9.52 -75.38 38.95
C ASP A 479 8.62 -76.33 38.13
N GLU A 480 7.85 -75.81 37.16
CA GLU A 480 7.06 -76.65 36.25
C GLU A 480 7.92 -77.38 35.20
N VAL A 481 9.00 -76.75 34.71
CA VAL A 481 9.73 -77.21 33.50
C VAL A 481 11.12 -77.78 33.74
N LEU A 482 11.74 -77.51 34.89
CA LEU A 482 13.02 -78.12 35.25
C LEU A 482 12.93 -79.65 35.21
N GLY A 483 13.89 -80.31 34.53
CA GLY A 483 13.91 -81.75 34.27
C GLY A 483 13.04 -82.24 33.09
N ARG A 484 12.19 -81.38 32.50
CA ARG A 484 11.35 -81.71 31.33
C ARG A 484 12.10 -81.49 30.00
N PRO A 485 11.73 -82.20 28.91
CA PRO A 485 12.34 -81.99 27.59
C PRO A 485 11.98 -80.63 26.98
N ILE A 486 12.96 -80.02 26.30
CA ILE A 486 12.84 -78.68 25.70
C ILE A 486 11.81 -78.58 24.54
N THR A 487 11.41 -79.72 23.94
CA THR A 487 10.41 -79.80 22.86
C THR A 487 9.02 -79.26 23.25
N LEU A 488 8.74 -79.13 24.55
CA LEU A 488 7.52 -78.52 25.08
C LEU A 488 7.34 -77.05 24.62
N LEU A 489 8.45 -76.32 24.43
CA LEU A 489 8.48 -74.91 24.02
C LEU A 489 8.41 -74.69 22.49
N MET A 490 8.34 -75.78 21.72
CA MET A 490 8.38 -75.78 20.25
C MET A 490 6.99 -76.03 19.60
N PRO A 491 6.76 -75.58 18.36
CA PRO A 491 5.55 -75.89 17.59
C PRO A 491 5.22 -77.39 17.49
N GLU A 492 3.96 -77.73 17.22
CA GLU A 492 3.49 -79.14 17.21
C GLU A 492 4.24 -80.06 16.24
N SER A 493 4.77 -79.52 15.15
CA SER A 493 5.61 -80.23 14.19
C SER A 493 6.88 -80.86 14.78
N PHE A 494 7.25 -80.52 16.02
CA PHE A 494 8.41 -81.05 16.75
C PHE A 494 8.06 -81.98 17.94
N LYS A 495 6.77 -82.20 18.25
CA LYS A 495 6.35 -83.04 19.40
C LYS A 495 6.63 -84.54 19.23
N ASN A 496 6.70 -85.05 17.99
CA ASN A 496 6.75 -86.50 17.70
C ASN A 496 8.17 -87.08 17.57
N LEU A 497 9.19 -86.38 18.06
CA LEU A 497 10.56 -86.88 18.13
C LEU A 497 10.76 -87.65 19.45
N ASP A 498 11.22 -88.89 19.37
CA ASP A 498 11.65 -89.68 20.52
C ASP A 498 13.04 -89.23 21.01
N ASP A 499 13.48 -89.68 22.20
CA ASP A 499 14.78 -89.29 22.78
C ASP A 499 15.94 -89.53 21.80
N ARG A 500 15.86 -90.60 20.99
CA ARG A 500 16.83 -90.91 19.91
C ARG A 500 16.70 -90.03 18.68
N GLY A 501 15.47 -89.69 18.27
CA GLY A 501 15.19 -88.73 17.20
C GLY A 501 15.66 -87.31 17.55
N PHE A 502 15.64 -86.93 18.83
CA PHE A 502 16.20 -85.67 19.32
C PHE A 502 17.73 -85.65 19.23
N GLU A 503 18.42 -86.69 19.71
CA GLU A 503 19.88 -86.84 19.55
C GLU A 503 20.28 -86.81 18.06
N ALA A 504 19.60 -87.56 17.20
CA ALA A 504 19.88 -87.59 15.75
C ALA A 504 19.57 -86.24 15.05
N ALA A 505 18.54 -85.52 15.47
CA ALA A 505 18.23 -84.18 14.97
C ALA A 505 19.28 -83.14 15.40
N LEU A 506 19.86 -83.29 16.59
CA LEU A 506 20.98 -82.49 17.07
C LEU A 506 22.27 -82.82 16.32
N GLU A 507 22.68 -84.08 16.23
CA GLU A 507 23.91 -84.47 15.51
C GLU A 507 23.86 -84.09 14.02
N SER A 508 22.70 -84.20 13.36
CA SER A 508 22.55 -83.79 11.96
C SER A 508 22.44 -82.28 11.71
N ARG A 509 22.10 -81.48 12.74
CA ARG A 509 22.00 -80.00 12.64
C ARG A 509 23.07 -79.23 13.42
N GLN A 510 23.89 -79.92 14.22
CA GLN A 510 25.00 -79.36 15.00
C GLN A 510 25.89 -78.38 14.19
N PRO A 511 26.25 -78.66 12.92
CA PRO A 511 27.11 -77.75 12.14
C PRO A 511 26.46 -76.44 11.65
N SER A 512 25.12 -76.29 11.71
CA SER A 512 24.43 -75.17 11.04
C SER A 512 23.77 -74.14 11.97
N ILE A 513 23.46 -74.52 13.22
CA ILE A 513 22.75 -73.67 14.18
C ILE A 513 23.65 -73.24 15.36
N VAL A 514 24.61 -74.07 15.78
CA VAL A 514 25.47 -73.75 16.93
C VAL A 514 26.40 -72.58 16.59
N GLY A 515 26.48 -71.58 17.47
CA GLY A 515 27.27 -70.36 17.24
C GLY A 515 26.68 -69.40 16.20
N ARG A 516 25.41 -69.59 15.80
CA ARG A 516 24.65 -68.65 14.97
C ARG A 516 23.33 -68.29 15.63
N THR A 517 22.86 -67.09 15.34
CA THR A 517 21.52 -66.64 15.70
C THR A 517 20.55 -66.98 14.56
N VAL A 518 19.41 -67.59 14.89
CA VAL A 518 18.39 -68.04 13.93
C VAL A 518 17.01 -67.59 14.37
N GLU A 519 16.18 -67.13 13.42
CA GLU A 519 14.78 -66.82 13.67
C GLU A 519 13.94 -68.09 13.57
N LEU A 520 13.10 -68.33 14.58
CA LEU A 520 12.24 -69.51 14.72
C LEU A 520 10.88 -69.10 15.30
N LYS A 521 9.94 -70.03 15.34
CA LYS A 521 8.71 -69.90 16.13
C LYS A 521 8.84 -70.65 17.45
N GLY A 522 8.48 -70.01 18.55
CA GLY A 522 8.22 -70.67 19.83
C GLY A 522 6.73 -70.83 20.06
N ARG A 523 6.36 -71.67 21.03
CA ARG A 523 4.97 -71.81 21.50
C ARG A 523 4.89 -71.54 23.01
N ARG A 524 3.96 -70.68 23.42
CA ARG A 524 3.68 -70.38 24.84
C ARG A 524 2.74 -71.43 25.47
N LYS A 525 2.55 -71.38 26.79
CA LYS A 525 1.68 -72.27 27.59
C LYS A 525 0.19 -72.25 27.17
N ASN A 526 -0.27 -71.15 26.55
CA ASN A 526 -1.62 -70.98 25.97
C ASN A 526 -1.74 -71.51 24.52
N GLU A 527 -0.74 -72.26 24.04
CA GLU A 527 -0.63 -72.80 22.68
C GLU A 527 -0.38 -71.77 21.55
N GLU A 528 -0.24 -70.49 21.88
CA GLU A 528 0.08 -69.41 20.92
C GLU A 528 1.49 -69.54 20.33
N GLU A 529 1.60 -69.49 18.99
CA GLU A 529 2.88 -69.37 18.29
C GLU A 529 3.35 -67.91 18.18
N PHE A 530 4.61 -67.65 18.52
CA PHE A 530 5.22 -66.30 18.43
C PHE A 530 6.61 -66.34 17.77
N PRO A 531 7.03 -65.26 17.09
CA PRO A 531 8.36 -65.17 16.49
C PRO A 531 9.43 -64.93 17.57
N LEU A 532 10.46 -65.76 17.57
CA LEU A 532 11.61 -65.64 18.47
C LEU A 532 12.94 -65.69 17.72
N GLU A 533 13.94 -65.05 18.31
CA GLU A 533 15.33 -65.09 17.88
C GLU A 533 16.09 -66.02 18.85
N LEU A 534 16.59 -67.16 18.37
CA LEU A 534 17.34 -68.15 19.15
C LEU A 534 18.83 -68.07 18.82
N SER A 535 19.66 -67.97 19.85
CA SER A 535 21.11 -68.22 19.74
C SER A 535 21.48 -69.43 20.60
N LEU A 536 21.96 -70.50 19.97
CA LEU A 536 22.30 -71.76 20.63
C LEU A 536 23.82 -71.94 20.73
N ASN A 537 24.31 -72.15 21.95
CA ASN A 537 25.70 -72.50 22.23
C ASN A 537 25.78 -73.82 22.99
N ALA A 538 26.84 -74.59 22.78
CA ALA A 538 27.17 -75.75 23.60
C ALA A 538 28.46 -75.45 24.37
N ILE A 539 28.47 -75.71 25.68
CA ILE A 539 29.65 -75.54 26.52
C ILE A 539 29.89 -76.78 27.37
N GLU A 540 31.15 -77.06 27.67
CA GLU A 540 31.56 -78.12 28.58
C GLU A 540 31.93 -77.49 29.92
N LEU A 541 31.16 -77.78 30.97
CA LEU A 541 31.35 -77.20 32.30
C LEU A 541 31.53 -78.33 33.32
N ALA A 542 32.64 -78.29 34.06
CA ALA A 542 33.02 -79.33 35.04
C ALA A 542 33.02 -80.79 34.51
N GLY A 543 33.14 -80.98 33.18
CA GLY A 543 33.18 -82.29 32.52
C GLY A 543 31.84 -82.77 31.93
N GLU A 544 30.78 -81.96 32.00
CA GLU A 544 29.48 -82.26 31.40
C GLU A 544 29.14 -81.30 30.25
N LEU A 545 28.55 -81.83 29.17
CA LEU A 545 28.12 -81.05 28.01
C LEU A 545 26.73 -80.45 28.25
N GLN A 546 26.62 -79.13 28.18
CA GLN A 546 25.38 -78.38 28.37
C GLN A 546 25.08 -77.48 27.17
N PHE A 547 23.80 -77.42 26.79
CA PHE A 547 23.30 -76.54 25.75
C PHE A 547 22.69 -75.30 26.37
N ILE A 548 23.14 -74.11 25.96
CA ILE A 548 22.61 -72.82 26.40
C ILE A 548 21.91 -72.16 25.22
N GLY A 549 20.58 -72.07 25.29
CA GLY A 549 19.75 -71.29 24.38
C GLY A 549 19.45 -69.92 24.97
N SER A 550 19.84 -68.86 24.27
CA SER A 550 19.36 -67.49 24.53
C SER A 550 18.25 -67.17 23.54
N ILE A 551 17.07 -66.83 24.05
CA ILE A 551 15.84 -66.64 23.29
C ILE A 551 15.31 -65.21 23.50
N ARG A 552 15.13 -64.46 22.42
CA ARG A 552 14.51 -63.12 22.48
C ARG A 552 13.16 -63.13 21.78
N ASP A 553 12.10 -62.72 22.49
CA ASP A 553 10.79 -62.45 21.90
C ASP A 553 10.90 -61.19 21.02
N GLN A 554 10.57 -61.30 19.74
CA GLN A 554 10.70 -60.22 18.77
C GLN A 554 9.38 -59.45 18.54
N THR A 555 8.31 -59.82 19.24
CA THR A 555 6.96 -59.27 19.05
C THR A 555 6.91 -57.76 19.24
N GLU A 556 7.44 -57.23 20.35
CA GLU A 556 7.47 -55.78 20.59
C GLU A 556 8.47 -55.07 19.67
N ARG A 557 9.66 -55.63 19.45
CA ARG A 557 10.70 -54.99 18.63
C ARG A 557 10.29 -54.84 17.16
N GLN A 558 9.51 -55.78 16.61
CA GLN A 558 8.93 -55.63 15.27
C GLN A 558 7.82 -54.55 15.25
N ARG A 559 6.90 -54.54 16.23
CA ARG A 559 5.86 -53.50 16.36
C ARG A 559 6.45 -52.09 16.55
N MET A 560 7.42 -51.97 17.44
CA MET A 560 8.08 -50.71 17.79
C MET A 560 8.98 -50.19 16.68
N ARG A 561 9.62 -51.07 15.88
CA ARG A 561 10.31 -50.66 14.64
C ARG A 561 9.35 -50.10 13.59
N ALA A 562 8.18 -50.71 13.40
CA ALA A 562 7.15 -50.16 12.52
C ALA A 562 6.66 -48.79 13.03
N MET A 563 6.36 -48.68 14.32
CA MET A 563 5.87 -47.45 14.95
C MET A 563 6.92 -46.32 14.97
N LEU A 564 8.19 -46.62 15.23
CA LEU A 564 9.29 -45.65 15.16
C LEU A 564 9.57 -45.20 13.72
N ALA A 565 9.58 -46.12 12.74
CA ALA A 565 9.71 -45.75 11.33
C ALA A 565 8.55 -44.86 10.85
N GLN A 566 7.34 -45.04 11.41
CA GLN A 566 6.20 -44.15 11.17
C GLN A 566 6.34 -42.81 11.90
N SER A 567 6.81 -42.82 13.16
CA SER A 567 7.00 -41.64 14.01
C SER A 567 8.12 -40.73 13.53
N GLU A 568 9.29 -41.26 13.17
CA GLU A 568 10.40 -40.50 12.57
C GLU A 568 9.99 -39.87 11.24
N LYS A 569 9.21 -40.60 10.43
CA LYS A 569 8.65 -40.09 9.18
C LYS A 569 7.67 -38.93 9.43
N LEU A 570 6.80 -39.05 10.43
CA LEU A 570 5.89 -37.96 10.85
C LEU A 570 6.65 -36.75 11.43
N ALA A 571 7.66 -36.96 12.28
CA ALA A 571 8.45 -35.90 12.89
C ALA A 571 9.32 -35.14 11.87
N SER A 572 9.92 -35.86 10.91
CA SER A 572 10.66 -35.30 9.78
C SER A 572 9.75 -34.45 8.87
N ILE A 573 8.56 -34.97 8.55
CA ILE A 573 7.51 -34.20 7.84
C ILE A 573 7.11 -32.96 8.65
N GLY A 574 6.95 -33.07 9.97
CA GLY A 574 6.62 -31.93 10.84
C GLY A 574 7.67 -30.81 10.80
N LEU A 575 8.95 -31.14 10.99
CA LEU A 575 10.05 -30.16 10.97
C LEU A 575 10.14 -29.40 9.64
N LEU A 576 10.00 -30.10 8.51
CA LEU A 576 9.95 -29.47 7.17
C LEU A 576 8.66 -28.66 6.97
N SER A 577 7.52 -29.16 7.48
CA SER A 577 6.22 -28.51 7.35
C SER A 577 6.12 -27.18 8.09
N ALA A 578 6.85 -26.95 9.18
CA ALA A 578 6.84 -25.66 9.88
C ALA A 578 7.37 -24.50 9.00
N GLY A 579 8.55 -24.70 8.38
CA GLY A 579 9.17 -23.70 7.50
C GLY A 579 8.34 -23.50 6.24
N VAL A 580 8.02 -24.59 5.54
CA VAL A 580 7.21 -24.58 4.32
C VAL A 580 5.83 -23.96 4.57
N ALA A 581 5.20 -24.21 5.73
CA ALA A 581 3.92 -23.58 6.05
C ALA A 581 4.04 -22.07 6.28
N HIS A 582 5.14 -21.58 6.84
CA HIS A 582 5.33 -20.13 6.98
C HIS A 582 5.60 -19.47 5.62
N GLU A 583 6.35 -20.12 4.74
CA GLU A 583 6.66 -19.65 3.40
C GLU A 583 5.47 -19.70 2.44
N ILE A 584 4.58 -20.69 2.55
CA ILE A 584 3.34 -20.77 1.75
C ILE A 584 2.26 -19.82 2.28
N ASN A 585 2.08 -19.69 3.60
CA ASN A 585 1.02 -18.82 4.13
C ASN A 585 1.19 -17.35 3.71
N ASN A 586 2.43 -16.85 3.58
CA ASN A 586 2.71 -15.47 3.20
C ASN A 586 2.12 -15.09 1.80
N PRO A 587 2.55 -15.69 0.67
CA PRO A 587 1.98 -15.40 -0.64
C PRO A 587 0.50 -15.77 -0.72
N LEU A 588 0.06 -16.81 0.00
CA LEU A 588 -1.33 -17.26 -0.03
C LEU A 588 -2.28 -16.27 0.66
N ALA A 589 -1.83 -15.58 1.72
CA ALA A 589 -2.55 -14.46 2.32
C ALA A 589 -2.63 -13.25 1.35
N TYR A 590 -1.57 -12.94 0.61
CA TYR A 590 -1.62 -11.89 -0.44
C TYR A 590 -2.61 -12.26 -1.54
N VAL A 591 -2.58 -13.50 -2.05
CA VAL A 591 -3.53 -13.98 -3.07
C VAL A 591 -4.97 -13.94 -2.55
N ALA A 592 -5.23 -14.40 -1.31
CA ALA A 592 -6.56 -14.37 -0.71
C ALA A 592 -7.10 -12.94 -0.56
N ASN A 593 -6.28 -11.99 -0.11
CA ASN A 593 -6.65 -10.58 0.02
C ASN A 593 -6.91 -9.93 -1.35
N ASN A 594 -6.02 -10.13 -2.32
CA ASN A 594 -6.19 -9.59 -3.67
C ASN A 594 -7.45 -10.14 -4.35
N LEU A 595 -7.74 -11.42 -4.16
CA LEU A 595 -8.94 -12.06 -4.71
C LEU A 595 -10.23 -11.55 -4.03
N ALA A 596 -10.19 -11.27 -2.71
CA ALA A 596 -11.31 -10.68 -2.00
C ALA A 596 -11.59 -9.22 -2.42
N VAL A 597 -10.55 -8.43 -2.73
CA VAL A 597 -10.68 -7.09 -3.32
C VAL A 597 -11.23 -7.20 -4.75
N LEU A 598 -10.68 -8.09 -5.57
CA LEU A 598 -11.14 -8.31 -6.95
C LEU A 598 -12.62 -8.75 -7.00
N GLU A 599 -13.06 -9.64 -6.11
CA GLU A 599 -14.45 -10.08 -6.00
C GLU A 599 -15.40 -8.93 -5.63
N ARG A 600 -14.98 -8.05 -4.70
CA ARG A 600 -15.73 -6.83 -4.34
C ARG A 600 -15.82 -5.85 -5.51
N ASP A 601 -14.69 -5.53 -6.12
CA ASP A 601 -14.60 -4.50 -7.16
C ASP A 601 -15.29 -4.97 -8.45
N MET A 602 -15.15 -6.25 -8.80
CA MET A 602 -15.88 -6.88 -9.91
C MET A 602 -17.38 -6.84 -9.69
N LYS A 603 -17.87 -7.08 -8.46
CA LYS A 603 -19.29 -6.94 -8.14
C LYS A 603 -19.80 -5.52 -8.42
N SER A 604 -19.06 -4.48 -8.01
CA SER A 604 -19.42 -3.09 -8.30
C SER A 604 -19.38 -2.76 -9.81
N VAL A 605 -18.44 -3.32 -10.56
CA VAL A 605 -18.40 -3.18 -12.03
C VAL A 605 -19.62 -3.86 -12.68
N LEU A 606 -20.00 -5.06 -12.25
CA LEU A 606 -21.20 -5.76 -12.74
C LEU A 606 -22.50 -5.00 -12.41
N GLU A 607 -22.59 -4.40 -11.21
CA GLU A 607 -23.72 -3.55 -10.82
C GLU A 607 -23.81 -2.29 -11.70
N MET A 608 -22.68 -1.68 -12.06
CA MET A 608 -22.61 -0.55 -12.99
C MET A 608 -23.00 -0.93 -14.42
N ILE A 609 -22.50 -2.05 -14.95
CA ILE A 609 -22.87 -2.54 -16.29
C ILE A 609 -24.37 -2.85 -16.35
N ALA A 610 -24.96 -3.44 -15.31
CA ALA A 610 -26.40 -3.68 -15.21
C ALA A 610 -27.24 -2.38 -15.17
N ILE A 611 -26.66 -1.21 -14.87
CA ILE A 611 -27.33 0.09 -15.05
C ILE A 611 -27.28 0.50 -16.52
N TYR A 612 -26.13 0.38 -17.19
CA TYR A 612 -26.00 0.69 -18.62
C TYR A 612 -26.86 -0.22 -19.51
N GLU A 613 -26.96 -1.52 -19.22
CA GLU A 613 -27.88 -2.47 -19.89
C GLU A 613 -29.34 -1.99 -19.84
N ARG A 614 -29.79 -1.44 -18.71
CA ARG A 614 -31.14 -0.88 -18.56
C ARG A 614 -31.33 0.44 -19.31
N ALA A 615 -30.25 1.17 -19.60
CA ALA A 615 -30.29 2.41 -20.39
C ALA A 615 -30.21 2.15 -21.91
N LEU A 616 -29.63 1.03 -22.35
CA LEU A 616 -29.56 0.66 -23.77
C LEU A 616 -30.95 0.53 -24.43
N VAL A 617 -31.91 -0.09 -23.75
CA VAL A 617 -33.29 -0.29 -24.27
C VAL A 617 -34.00 1.03 -24.63
N PRO A 618 -34.04 2.07 -23.76
CA PRO A 618 -34.57 3.38 -24.16
C PRO A 618 -33.65 4.15 -25.13
N MET A 619 -32.34 3.90 -25.15
CA MET A 619 -31.41 4.55 -26.08
C MET A 619 -31.52 4.04 -27.53
N THR A 620 -32.05 2.85 -27.78
CA THR A 620 -32.24 2.28 -29.14
C THR A 620 -33.02 3.21 -30.08
N LEU A 621 -33.94 4.02 -29.55
CA LEU A 621 -34.72 4.99 -30.33
C LEU A 621 -33.96 6.30 -30.62
N ALA A 622 -32.94 6.63 -29.84
CA ALA A 622 -32.23 7.92 -29.90
C ALA A 622 -30.89 7.82 -30.65
N SER A 623 -30.21 6.67 -30.62
CA SER A 623 -28.93 6.45 -31.31
C SER A 623 -28.74 4.96 -31.66
N PRO A 624 -29.38 4.48 -32.75
CA PRO A 624 -29.34 3.06 -33.13
C PRO A 624 -27.94 2.53 -33.44
N ASP A 625 -27.09 3.37 -34.03
CA ASP A 625 -25.73 2.95 -34.44
C ASP A 625 -24.82 2.73 -33.23
N LEU A 626 -24.94 3.56 -32.19
CA LEU A 626 -24.23 3.37 -30.92
C LEU A 626 -24.68 2.08 -30.20
N VAL A 627 -25.96 1.72 -30.30
CA VAL A 627 -26.46 0.44 -29.74
C VAL A 627 -25.85 -0.74 -30.48
N LYS A 628 -25.73 -0.69 -31.81
CA LYS A 628 -25.03 -1.72 -32.60
C LYS A 628 -23.55 -1.86 -32.26
N GLU A 629 -22.85 -0.74 -32.01
CA GLU A 629 -21.45 -0.78 -31.56
C GLU A 629 -21.31 -1.51 -30.21
N VAL A 630 -22.23 -1.25 -29.27
CA VAL A 630 -22.24 -1.95 -27.97
C VAL A 630 -22.63 -3.42 -28.11
N GLU A 631 -23.60 -3.75 -28.97
CA GLU A 631 -24.00 -5.13 -29.27
C GLU A 631 -22.83 -5.92 -29.90
N ALA A 632 -22.09 -5.33 -30.84
CA ALA A 632 -20.93 -5.97 -31.48
C ALA A 632 -19.81 -6.28 -30.47
N VAL A 633 -19.52 -5.34 -29.55
CA VAL A 633 -18.54 -5.56 -28.47
C VAL A 633 -19.04 -6.62 -27.46
N ALA A 634 -20.34 -6.65 -27.17
CA ALA A 634 -20.92 -7.67 -26.29
C ALA A 634 -20.91 -9.08 -26.91
N GLU A 635 -21.04 -9.18 -28.23
CA GLU A 635 -20.91 -10.43 -28.99
C GLU A 635 -19.44 -10.89 -29.06
N GLU A 636 -18.49 -9.99 -29.33
CA GLU A 636 -17.04 -10.30 -29.34
C GLU A 636 -16.55 -10.81 -27.97
N LEU A 637 -17.10 -10.27 -26.87
CA LEU A 637 -16.76 -10.67 -25.50
C LEU A 637 -17.44 -11.96 -25.00
N ASP A 638 -18.41 -12.52 -25.75
CA ASP A 638 -19.40 -13.49 -25.22
C ASP A 638 -19.94 -13.05 -23.85
N TRP A 639 -20.48 -11.83 -23.81
CA TRP A 639 -20.94 -11.20 -22.58
C TRP A 639 -21.92 -12.06 -21.75
N PRO A 640 -22.90 -12.79 -22.34
CA PRO A 640 -23.76 -13.69 -21.58
C PRO A 640 -22.98 -14.76 -20.80
N TYR A 641 -21.99 -15.40 -21.44
CA TYR A 641 -21.13 -16.40 -20.78
C TYR A 641 -20.29 -15.77 -19.67
N VAL A 642 -19.66 -14.62 -19.93
CA VAL A 642 -18.83 -13.90 -18.95
C VAL A 642 -19.64 -13.53 -17.72
N ARG A 643 -20.83 -12.95 -17.91
CA ARG A 643 -21.74 -12.53 -16.85
C ARG A 643 -22.17 -13.68 -15.94
N GLU A 644 -22.49 -14.85 -16.48
CA GLU A 644 -22.93 -16.00 -15.68
C GLU A 644 -21.77 -16.70 -14.94
N ASN A 645 -20.56 -16.68 -15.54
CA ASN A 645 -19.44 -17.48 -15.04
C ASN A 645 -18.46 -16.72 -14.15
N LEU A 646 -18.23 -15.43 -14.37
CA LEU A 646 -17.16 -14.67 -13.71
C LEU A 646 -17.26 -14.69 -12.17
N GLY A 647 -18.47 -14.49 -11.62
CA GLY A 647 -18.72 -14.60 -10.18
C GLY A 647 -18.50 -16.02 -9.63
N ARG A 648 -18.93 -17.06 -10.38
CA ARG A 648 -18.72 -18.47 -10.01
C ARG A 648 -17.23 -18.85 -10.03
N MET A 649 -16.47 -18.32 -11.00
CA MET A 649 -15.02 -18.56 -11.11
C MET A 649 -14.26 -17.91 -9.95
N LEU A 650 -14.51 -16.63 -9.65
CA LEU A 650 -13.87 -15.94 -8.53
C LEU A 650 -14.14 -16.64 -7.18
N SER A 651 -15.40 -17.01 -6.93
CA SER A 651 -15.81 -17.76 -5.75
C SER A 651 -15.13 -19.13 -5.63
N ARG A 652 -15.12 -19.95 -6.70
CA ARG A 652 -14.41 -21.25 -6.72
C ARG A 652 -12.91 -21.11 -6.49
N THR A 653 -12.27 -20.10 -7.09
CA THR A 653 -10.84 -19.81 -6.85
C THR A 653 -10.60 -19.44 -5.38
N ARG A 654 -11.51 -18.67 -4.76
CA ARG A 654 -11.41 -18.28 -3.35
C ARG A 654 -11.56 -19.47 -2.41
N GLU A 655 -12.50 -20.36 -2.66
CA GLU A 655 -12.60 -21.63 -1.93
C GLU A 655 -11.38 -22.54 -2.14
N GLY A 656 -10.78 -22.53 -3.34
CA GLY A 656 -9.53 -23.23 -3.63
C GLY A 656 -8.38 -22.72 -2.78
N VAL A 657 -8.17 -21.40 -2.76
CA VAL A 657 -7.15 -20.74 -1.92
C VAL A 657 -7.41 -21.03 -0.43
N GLN A 658 -8.65 -20.90 0.05
CA GLN A 658 -8.98 -21.19 1.45
C GLN A 658 -8.74 -22.66 1.82
N ARG A 659 -9.01 -23.62 0.92
CA ARG A 659 -8.65 -25.04 1.12
C ARG A 659 -7.15 -25.23 1.32
N VAL A 660 -6.32 -24.61 0.46
CA VAL A 660 -4.86 -24.71 0.60
C VAL A 660 -4.39 -24.04 1.90
N ALA A 661 -4.94 -22.88 2.27
CA ALA A 661 -4.66 -22.24 3.56
C ALA A 661 -4.93 -23.19 4.74
N ASN A 662 -6.09 -23.87 4.73
CA ASN A 662 -6.48 -24.80 5.78
C ASN A 662 -5.56 -26.05 5.82
N ILE A 663 -5.18 -26.59 4.66
CA ILE A 663 -4.21 -27.71 4.57
C ILE A 663 -2.87 -27.30 5.18
N VAL A 664 -2.37 -26.11 4.85
CA VAL A 664 -1.10 -25.57 5.34
C VAL A 664 -1.15 -25.28 6.85
N GLN A 665 -2.27 -24.77 7.36
CA GLN A 665 -2.47 -24.59 8.80
C GLN A 665 -2.51 -25.93 9.56
N ASN A 666 -3.16 -26.95 9.02
CA ASN A 666 -3.20 -28.29 9.60
C ASN A 666 -1.81 -28.95 9.60
N LEU A 667 -1.03 -28.79 8.52
CA LEU A 667 0.38 -29.20 8.46
C LEU A 667 1.23 -28.47 9.52
N ARG A 668 0.99 -27.17 9.77
CA ARG A 668 1.65 -26.43 10.86
C ARG A 668 1.25 -26.94 12.26
N GLY A 669 0.06 -27.52 12.39
CA GLY A 669 -0.41 -28.16 13.62
C GLY A 669 0.45 -29.36 14.05
N LEU A 670 0.89 -30.17 13.07
CA LEU A 670 1.82 -31.30 13.27
C LEU A 670 3.23 -30.87 13.72
N ALA A 671 3.57 -29.59 13.55
CA ALA A 671 4.94 -29.08 13.66
C ALA A 671 5.18 -28.16 14.88
N ARG A 672 4.23 -28.08 15.82
CA ARG A 672 4.33 -27.18 16.98
C ARG A 672 5.41 -27.64 17.97
N THR A 673 6.41 -26.77 18.17
CA THR A 673 7.56 -26.97 19.06
C THR A 673 7.39 -26.40 20.47
N SER A 674 6.25 -25.79 20.79
CA SER A 674 5.95 -25.36 22.17
C SER A 674 5.25 -26.49 22.93
N PRO A 675 5.73 -26.89 24.12
CA PRO A 675 5.07 -27.92 24.92
C PRO A 675 3.65 -27.42 25.28
N PRO A 676 2.59 -28.15 24.88
CA PRO A 676 1.23 -27.71 25.15
C PRO A 676 0.92 -27.85 26.64
N LYS A 677 0.22 -26.87 27.19
CA LYS A 677 -0.08 -26.82 28.63
C LYS A 677 -1.20 -27.82 28.96
N LEU A 678 -0.87 -28.83 29.76
CA LEU A 678 -1.84 -29.76 30.33
C LEU A 678 -2.67 -29.05 31.40
N GLU A 679 -4.00 -29.16 31.32
CA GLU A 679 -4.97 -28.57 32.23
C GLU A 679 -6.11 -29.55 32.53
N ALA A 680 -6.69 -29.48 33.73
CA ALA A 680 -7.78 -30.37 34.13
C ALA A 680 -9.14 -29.90 33.54
N ALA A 681 -9.49 -30.42 32.37
CA ALA A 681 -10.66 -30.02 31.60
C ALA A 681 -11.80 -31.05 31.64
N ALA A 682 -13.03 -30.58 31.46
CA ALA A 682 -14.20 -31.45 31.35
C ALA A 682 -14.51 -31.74 29.87
N ILE A 683 -14.86 -32.99 29.56
CA ILE A 683 -15.21 -33.40 28.19
C ILE A 683 -16.46 -32.70 27.63
N PRO A 684 -17.52 -32.42 28.42
CA PRO A 684 -18.65 -31.63 27.94
C PRO A 684 -18.25 -30.27 27.34
N ASP A 685 -17.39 -29.50 28.02
CA ASP A 685 -16.87 -28.21 27.55
C ASP A 685 -16.17 -28.33 26.18
N MET A 686 -15.40 -29.41 26.00
CA MET A 686 -14.63 -29.69 24.79
C MET A 686 -15.52 -30.16 23.63
N LEU A 687 -16.60 -30.89 23.92
CA LEU A 687 -17.63 -31.32 22.98
C LEU A 687 -18.49 -30.12 22.52
N GLU A 688 -18.97 -29.29 23.45
CA GLU A 688 -19.82 -28.14 23.13
C GLU A 688 -19.08 -27.18 22.18
N SER A 689 -17.81 -26.89 22.47
CA SER A 689 -16.92 -26.11 21.59
C SER A 689 -16.83 -26.68 20.17
N ALA A 690 -16.77 -28.01 20.00
CA ALA A 690 -16.72 -28.64 18.69
C ALA A 690 -18.09 -28.61 17.97
N LEU A 691 -19.20 -28.74 18.72
CA LEU A 691 -20.56 -28.72 18.18
C LEU A 691 -20.97 -27.33 17.67
N GLU A 692 -20.55 -26.26 18.34
CA GLU A 692 -20.79 -24.89 17.85
C GLU A 692 -20.22 -24.66 16.46
N MET A 693 -19.03 -25.18 16.18
CA MET A 693 -18.34 -25.03 14.89
C MET A 693 -19.05 -25.74 13.72
N ILE A 694 -19.76 -26.85 13.98
CA ILE A 694 -20.44 -27.64 12.93
C ILE A 694 -21.96 -27.48 12.90
N ARG A 695 -22.55 -26.73 13.84
CA ARG A 695 -23.99 -26.53 14.04
C ARG A 695 -24.75 -26.19 12.74
N GLY A 696 -24.14 -25.38 11.88
CA GLY A 696 -24.70 -24.99 10.58
C GLY A 696 -24.70 -26.10 9.52
N ARG A 697 -23.74 -27.04 9.58
CA ARG A 697 -23.68 -28.20 8.69
C ARG A 697 -24.66 -29.29 9.12
N LEU A 698 -24.74 -29.59 10.43
CA LEU A 698 -25.73 -30.52 10.98
C LEU A 698 -27.16 -30.14 10.58
N ARG A 699 -27.52 -28.85 10.74
CA ARG A 699 -28.84 -28.32 10.30
C ARG A 699 -29.08 -28.41 8.79
N ARG A 700 -28.04 -28.24 7.97
CA ARG A 700 -28.18 -28.27 6.49
C ARG A 700 -28.51 -29.66 5.96
N HIS A 701 -28.00 -30.70 6.60
CA HIS A 701 -28.14 -32.09 6.15
C HIS A 701 -29.09 -32.93 7.04
N ASN A 702 -29.90 -32.27 7.87
CA ASN A 702 -30.87 -32.90 8.77
C ASN A 702 -30.25 -33.98 9.69
N ILE A 703 -29.07 -33.69 10.25
CA ILE A 703 -28.34 -34.65 11.11
C ILE A 703 -28.64 -34.34 12.57
N GLU A 704 -29.24 -35.31 13.25
CA GLU A 704 -29.45 -35.28 14.70
C GLU A 704 -28.23 -35.80 15.44
N ILE A 705 -27.95 -35.24 16.62
CA ILE A 705 -26.93 -35.75 17.53
C ILE A 705 -27.54 -36.12 18.89
N SER A 706 -27.30 -37.35 19.33
CA SER A 706 -27.57 -37.79 20.70
C SER A 706 -26.28 -37.70 21.51
N VAL A 707 -26.38 -37.20 22.75
CA VAL A 707 -25.24 -37.04 23.67
C VAL A 707 -25.55 -37.74 24.99
N GLU A 708 -24.74 -38.73 25.32
CA GLU A 708 -24.86 -39.53 26.55
C GLU A 708 -23.67 -39.21 27.48
N HIS A 709 -23.93 -38.40 28.50
CA HIS A 709 -22.93 -38.04 29.50
C HIS A 709 -22.85 -39.11 30.60
N GLY A 710 -21.81 -39.95 30.56
CA GLY A 710 -21.42 -40.74 31.74
C GLY A 710 -20.76 -39.88 32.82
N ASP A 711 -20.75 -40.40 34.06
CA ASP A 711 -20.05 -39.77 35.18
C ASP A 711 -18.53 -39.91 35.01
N VAL A 712 -17.92 -38.85 34.48
CA VAL A 712 -16.52 -38.83 34.06
C VAL A 712 -15.82 -37.61 34.70
N PRO A 713 -14.71 -37.81 35.43
CA PRO A 713 -14.00 -36.71 36.07
C PRO A 713 -13.30 -35.81 35.04
N ARG A 714 -12.86 -34.63 35.48
CA ARG A 714 -11.95 -33.78 34.69
C ARG A 714 -10.66 -34.53 34.39
N ILE A 715 -10.25 -34.53 33.13
CA ILE A 715 -9.02 -35.18 32.67
C ILE A 715 -7.91 -34.13 32.48
N PRO A 716 -6.66 -34.43 32.87
CA PRO A 716 -5.50 -33.60 32.53
C PRO A 716 -5.17 -33.77 31.04
N CYS A 717 -5.56 -32.81 30.22
CA CYS A 717 -5.33 -32.84 28.78
C CYS A 717 -5.02 -31.44 28.23
N VAL A 718 -4.76 -31.34 26.93
CA VAL A 718 -4.65 -30.08 26.20
C VAL A 718 -6.01 -29.82 25.54
N PRO A 719 -6.87 -28.93 26.08
CA PRO A 719 -8.30 -28.94 25.73
C PRO A 719 -8.54 -28.64 24.25
N SER A 720 -7.77 -27.71 23.68
CA SER A 720 -7.84 -27.35 22.26
C SER A 720 -7.44 -28.50 21.32
N GLN A 721 -6.56 -29.42 21.75
CA GLN A 721 -6.17 -30.58 20.95
C GLN A 721 -7.24 -31.68 21.04
N ILE A 722 -7.82 -31.94 22.21
CA ILE A 722 -8.91 -32.92 22.36
C ILE A 722 -10.19 -32.44 21.65
N SER A 723 -10.54 -31.15 21.73
CA SER A 723 -11.62 -30.57 20.90
C SER A 723 -11.34 -30.71 19.40
N GLN A 724 -10.08 -30.60 18.94
CA GLN A 724 -9.73 -30.85 17.54
C GLN A 724 -9.96 -32.32 17.14
N VAL A 725 -9.67 -33.28 18.02
CA VAL A 725 -9.97 -34.71 17.78
C VAL A 725 -11.47 -34.94 17.65
N ILE A 726 -12.26 -34.42 18.59
CA ILE A 726 -13.73 -34.52 18.59
C ILE A 726 -14.30 -33.89 17.31
N LEU A 727 -13.84 -32.68 16.94
CA LEU A 727 -14.24 -31.98 15.73
C LEU A 727 -13.92 -32.78 14.46
N ASN A 728 -12.71 -33.35 14.35
CA ASN A 728 -12.30 -34.18 13.21
C ASN A 728 -13.22 -35.40 13.04
N LEU A 729 -13.55 -36.09 14.13
CA LEU A 729 -14.45 -37.25 14.09
C LEU A 729 -15.89 -36.83 13.74
N LEU A 730 -16.42 -35.77 14.34
CA LEU A 730 -17.75 -35.25 14.00
C LEU A 730 -17.86 -34.83 12.54
N ILE A 731 -16.82 -34.21 11.96
CA ILE A 731 -16.77 -33.87 10.53
C ILE A 731 -16.77 -35.13 9.66
N ASN A 732 -15.99 -36.15 10.03
CA ASN A 732 -15.95 -37.42 9.29
C ASN A 732 -17.31 -38.14 9.33
N ALA A 733 -17.93 -38.26 10.50
CA ALA A 733 -19.25 -38.82 10.69
C ALA A 733 -20.33 -38.07 9.88
N THR A 734 -20.31 -36.74 9.97
CA THR A 734 -21.20 -35.87 9.18
C THR A 734 -21.05 -36.14 7.67
N GLN A 735 -19.82 -36.28 7.18
CA GLN A 735 -19.55 -36.58 5.77
C GLN A 735 -19.89 -38.02 5.35
N ALA A 736 -19.77 -38.99 6.26
CA ALA A 736 -20.20 -40.37 6.00
C ALA A 736 -21.73 -40.43 5.86
N VAL A 737 -22.45 -39.78 6.77
CA VAL A 737 -23.91 -39.61 6.69
C VAL A 737 -24.32 -38.88 5.41
N GLU A 738 -23.68 -37.75 5.06
CA GLU A 738 -23.90 -37.02 3.80
C GLU A 738 -23.75 -37.95 2.57
N ALA A 739 -22.74 -38.82 2.56
CA ALA A 739 -22.46 -39.74 1.45
C ALA A 739 -23.53 -40.84 1.26
N THR A 740 -24.35 -41.15 2.28
CA THR A 740 -25.46 -42.11 2.15
C THR A 740 -26.61 -41.59 1.28
N GLY A 741 -26.72 -40.28 1.07
CA GLY A 741 -27.78 -39.66 0.28
C GLY A 741 -29.20 -39.79 0.86
N ARG A 742 -29.35 -40.20 2.13
CA ARG A 742 -30.66 -40.40 2.79
C ARG A 742 -31.42 -39.07 2.92
N THR A 743 -32.68 -39.06 2.48
CA THR A 743 -33.56 -37.88 2.53
C THR A 743 -34.17 -37.64 3.91
N GLU A 744 -34.21 -38.65 4.77
CA GLU A 744 -34.72 -38.59 6.14
C GLU A 744 -33.71 -37.95 7.13
N GLY A 745 -32.46 -37.72 6.70
CA GLY A 745 -31.38 -37.25 7.55
C GLY A 745 -30.52 -38.40 8.09
N GLY A 746 -29.80 -38.15 9.17
CA GLY A 746 -28.96 -39.16 9.83
C GLY A 746 -28.69 -38.87 11.29
N HIS A 747 -27.99 -39.79 11.95
CA HIS A 747 -27.84 -39.79 13.40
C HIS A 747 -26.39 -40.00 13.80
N ILE A 748 -25.91 -39.16 14.71
CA ILE A 748 -24.61 -39.30 15.36
C ILE A 748 -24.85 -39.49 16.85
N ARG A 749 -24.25 -40.50 17.47
CA ARG A 749 -24.24 -40.68 18.93
C ARG A 749 -22.86 -40.36 19.47
N PHE A 750 -22.79 -39.51 20.49
CA PHE A 750 -21.59 -39.28 21.27
C PHE A 750 -21.84 -39.74 22.71
N SER A 751 -21.03 -40.65 23.23
CA SER A 751 -21.12 -41.08 24.63
C SER A 751 -19.77 -41.02 25.34
N THR A 752 -19.81 -40.78 26.65
CA THR A 752 -18.61 -40.79 27.50
C THR A 752 -18.77 -41.80 28.62
N ALA A 753 -17.73 -42.57 28.91
CA ALA A 753 -17.70 -43.55 29.99
C ALA A 753 -16.34 -43.59 30.67
N ARG A 754 -16.30 -44.00 31.94
CA ARG A 754 -15.06 -44.33 32.63
C ARG A 754 -14.77 -45.83 32.46
N ASP A 755 -13.54 -46.15 32.07
CA ASP A 755 -13.04 -47.52 31.90
C ASP A 755 -11.76 -47.70 32.73
N GLY A 756 -11.93 -48.10 34.00
CA GLY A 756 -10.84 -48.19 34.98
C GLY A 756 -10.14 -46.86 35.22
N ASP A 757 -8.86 -46.80 34.85
CA ASP A 757 -8.00 -45.61 34.91
C ASP A 757 -8.00 -44.78 33.61
N MET A 758 -8.83 -45.16 32.64
CA MET A 758 -9.03 -44.46 31.37
C MET A 758 -10.45 -43.86 31.30
N VAL A 759 -10.60 -42.91 30.39
CA VAL A 759 -11.88 -42.33 29.98
C VAL A 759 -12.09 -42.64 28.51
N CYS A 760 -13.21 -43.30 28.21
CA CYS A 760 -13.62 -43.64 26.85
C CYS A 760 -14.59 -42.58 26.32
N LEU A 761 -14.30 -42.05 25.13
CA LEU A 761 -15.18 -41.20 24.33
C LEU A 761 -15.57 -42.02 23.10
N SER A 762 -16.84 -42.37 22.95
CA SER A 762 -17.35 -43.10 21.79
C SER A 762 -18.13 -42.16 20.88
N LEU A 763 -17.82 -42.17 19.59
CA LEU A 763 -18.56 -41.45 18.57
C LEU A 763 -19.01 -42.44 17.49
N SER A 764 -20.32 -42.61 17.35
CA SER A 764 -20.95 -43.53 16.42
C SER A 764 -21.76 -42.77 15.38
N ASP A 765 -21.70 -43.19 14.11
CA ASP A 765 -22.49 -42.63 13.01
C ASP A 765 -23.13 -43.71 12.13
N ASN A 766 -24.27 -43.40 11.53
CA ASN A 766 -25.01 -44.33 10.68
C ASN A 766 -24.66 -44.20 9.18
N GLY A 767 -23.43 -43.79 8.85
CA GLY A 767 -22.94 -43.46 7.52
C GLY A 767 -22.60 -44.63 6.58
N GLY A 768 -22.90 -45.89 6.96
CA GLY A 768 -22.80 -47.05 6.07
C GLY A 768 -21.49 -47.86 6.14
N GLY A 769 -20.64 -47.60 7.13
CA GLY A 769 -19.46 -48.41 7.41
C GLY A 769 -18.22 -48.11 6.55
N ILE A 770 -17.06 -48.56 7.02
CA ILE A 770 -15.76 -48.46 6.36
C ILE A 770 -15.43 -49.82 5.74
N PRO A 771 -15.05 -49.90 4.45
CA PRO A 771 -14.62 -51.16 3.83
C PRO A 771 -13.46 -51.80 4.59
N ALA A 772 -13.53 -53.12 4.83
CA ALA A 772 -12.52 -53.85 5.61
C ALA A 772 -11.09 -53.73 5.04
N GLU A 773 -10.98 -53.56 3.73
CA GLU A 773 -9.73 -53.30 3.00
C GLU A 773 -9.12 -51.91 3.28
N SER A 774 -9.92 -50.93 3.72
CA SER A 774 -9.49 -49.57 4.05
C SER A 774 -9.10 -49.39 5.53
N LEU A 775 -9.57 -50.27 6.42
CA LEU A 775 -9.27 -50.20 7.86
C LEU A 775 -7.77 -50.17 8.19
N PRO A 776 -6.87 -50.96 7.55
CA PRO A 776 -5.44 -50.93 7.88
C PRO A 776 -4.74 -49.62 7.56
N GLN A 777 -5.26 -48.82 6.61
CA GLN A 777 -4.66 -47.56 6.15
C GLN A 777 -5.37 -46.32 6.73
N LEU A 778 -6.38 -46.51 7.58
CA LEU A 778 -7.27 -45.45 8.07
C LEU A 778 -6.55 -44.29 8.78
N PHE A 779 -5.39 -44.58 9.38
CA PHE A 779 -4.55 -43.60 10.09
C PHE A 779 -3.29 -43.20 9.31
N ASP A 780 -3.12 -43.65 8.05
CA ASP A 780 -2.00 -43.24 7.21
C ASP A 780 -2.17 -41.78 6.74
N PRO A 781 -1.13 -40.95 6.81
CA PRO A 781 -1.19 -39.58 6.29
C PRO A 781 -1.56 -39.55 4.81
N PHE A 782 -2.48 -38.65 4.46
CA PHE A 782 -3.02 -38.45 3.11
C PHE A 782 -3.92 -39.59 2.57
N PHE A 783 -4.16 -40.66 3.34
CA PHE A 783 -5.13 -41.69 2.94
C PHE A 783 -6.56 -41.13 3.01
N THR A 784 -7.31 -41.25 1.92
CA THR A 784 -8.74 -40.90 1.89
C THR A 784 -9.47 -41.69 0.82
N THR A 785 -10.71 -42.11 1.14
CA THR A 785 -11.64 -42.79 0.23
C THR A 785 -12.56 -41.80 -0.51
N LYS A 786 -12.36 -40.49 -0.32
CA LYS A 786 -13.19 -39.40 -0.85
C LYS A 786 -12.66 -38.88 -2.19
N SER A 787 -13.51 -38.17 -2.94
CA SER A 787 -13.15 -37.57 -4.23
C SER A 787 -11.96 -36.61 -4.11
N VAL A 788 -11.20 -36.45 -5.21
CA VAL A 788 -10.07 -35.51 -5.27
C VAL A 788 -10.54 -34.09 -4.94
N GLY A 789 -10.14 -33.59 -3.77
CA GLY A 789 -10.49 -32.26 -3.25
C GLY A 789 -11.53 -32.22 -2.12
N GLU A 790 -12.11 -33.36 -1.72
CA GLU A 790 -13.11 -33.44 -0.63
C GLU A 790 -12.54 -33.92 0.71
N GLY A 791 -11.44 -34.68 0.69
CA GLY A 791 -10.72 -35.16 1.87
C GLY A 791 -9.24 -34.83 1.80
N THR A 792 -8.64 -34.41 2.92
CA THR A 792 -7.19 -34.16 3.01
C THR A 792 -6.38 -35.39 3.43
N GLY A 793 -7.04 -36.43 3.94
CA GLY A 793 -6.40 -37.61 4.55
C GLY A 793 -5.53 -37.32 5.79
N LEU A 794 -5.61 -36.11 6.34
CA LEU A 794 -4.81 -35.70 7.51
C LEU A 794 -5.60 -35.72 8.83
N GLY A 795 -6.93 -35.73 8.78
CA GLY A 795 -7.77 -35.61 9.99
C GLY A 795 -7.56 -36.76 10.99
N LEU A 796 -7.61 -38.01 10.53
CA LEU A 796 -7.48 -39.19 11.40
C LEU A 796 -6.04 -39.43 11.86
N SER A 797 -5.04 -39.17 11.01
CA SER A 797 -3.62 -39.25 11.37
C SER A 797 -3.22 -38.18 12.40
N ILE A 798 -3.73 -36.95 12.27
CA ILE A 798 -3.61 -35.90 13.31
C ILE A 798 -4.30 -36.35 14.61
N SER A 799 -5.53 -36.87 14.52
CA SER A 799 -6.27 -37.32 15.71
C SER A 799 -5.53 -38.44 16.46
N HIS A 800 -4.99 -39.43 15.73
CA HIS A 800 -4.16 -40.50 16.30
C HIS A 800 -2.92 -39.94 17.00
N GLY A 801 -2.18 -39.03 16.34
CA GLY A 801 -1.00 -38.38 16.93
C GLY A 801 -1.31 -37.59 18.21
N ILE A 802 -2.43 -36.85 18.24
CA ILE A 802 -2.88 -36.12 19.44
C ILE A 802 -3.20 -37.10 20.57
N VAL A 803 -3.98 -38.13 20.31
CA VAL A 803 -4.42 -39.09 21.33
C VAL A 803 -3.24 -39.88 21.89
N THR A 804 -2.33 -40.37 21.04
CA THR A 804 -1.09 -41.02 21.49
C THR A 804 -0.19 -40.07 22.28
N GLY A 805 -0.12 -38.79 21.90
CA GLY A 805 0.61 -37.75 22.64
C GLY A 805 0.05 -37.45 24.04
N HIS A 806 -1.20 -37.86 24.32
CA HIS A 806 -1.81 -37.82 25.65
C HIS A 806 -1.71 -39.16 26.41
N GLY A 807 -0.93 -40.13 25.91
CA GLY A 807 -0.87 -41.49 26.47
C GLY A 807 -2.14 -42.33 26.21
N GLY A 808 -3.00 -41.88 25.28
CA GLY A 808 -4.23 -42.55 24.91
C GLY A 808 -4.12 -43.47 23.70
N ARG A 809 -5.24 -44.10 23.33
CA ARG A 809 -5.38 -44.89 22.09
C ARG A 809 -6.72 -44.64 21.39
N ILE A 810 -6.77 -44.90 20.08
CA ILE A 810 -8.00 -44.87 19.28
C ILE A 810 -8.28 -46.29 18.78
N GLU A 811 -9.52 -46.75 18.94
CA GLU A 811 -10.06 -47.98 18.37
C GLU A 811 -11.18 -47.62 17.39
N VAL A 812 -11.39 -48.47 16.38
CA VAL A 812 -12.47 -48.30 15.38
C VAL A 812 -13.17 -49.63 15.16
N GLU A 813 -14.49 -49.61 15.26
CA GLU A 813 -15.38 -50.72 14.93
C GLU A 813 -16.28 -50.24 13.80
N SER A 814 -16.24 -50.90 12.65
CA SER A 814 -17.00 -50.46 11.47
C SER A 814 -17.29 -51.65 10.55
N PRO A 815 -18.40 -52.38 10.79
CA PRO A 815 -18.85 -53.44 9.90
C PRO A 815 -19.35 -52.81 8.58
N PRO A 816 -19.00 -53.36 7.40
CA PRO A 816 -19.47 -52.81 6.13
C PRO A 816 -21.00 -52.80 6.03
N GLY A 817 -21.61 -51.64 5.84
CA GLY A 817 -23.06 -51.45 5.78
C GLY A 817 -23.75 -51.18 7.12
N GLU A 818 -23.03 -51.23 8.24
CA GLU A 818 -23.55 -50.90 9.58
C GLU A 818 -23.00 -49.54 10.07
N ASP A 819 -23.26 -49.20 11.34
CA ASP A 819 -22.76 -47.98 11.98
C ASP A 819 -21.24 -48.02 12.16
N THR A 820 -20.58 -46.88 12.01
CA THR A 820 -19.14 -46.72 12.33
C THR A 820 -19.00 -46.16 13.73
N CYS A 821 -18.23 -46.80 14.60
CA CYS A 821 -17.94 -46.37 15.95
C CYS A 821 -16.43 -46.15 16.17
N PHE A 822 -16.04 -44.92 16.50
CA PHE A 822 -14.70 -44.59 16.97
C PHE A 822 -14.69 -44.48 18.49
N ARG A 823 -13.76 -45.17 19.14
CA ARG A 823 -13.55 -45.09 20.60
C ARG A 823 -12.19 -44.49 20.90
N ILE A 824 -12.14 -43.41 21.68
CA ILE A 824 -10.92 -42.76 22.14
C ILE A 824 -10.77 -43.03 23.63
N TYR A 825 -9.62 -43.56 24.05
CA TYR A 825 -9.29 -43.78 25.45
C TYR A 825 -8.23 -42.77 25.89
N LEU A 826 -8.50 -41.97 26.91
CA LEU A 826 -7.56 -40.99 27.50
C LEU A 826 -7.28 -41.33 28.97
N PRO A 827 -6.03 -41.29 29.46
CA PRO A 827 -5.71 -41.64 30.84
C PRO A 827 -6.18 -40.57 31.84
N LEU A 828 -6.61 -41.01 33.03
CA LEU A 828 -6.89 -40.12 34.16
C LEU A 828 -5.62 -39.49 34.75
N ASN A 829 -4.50 -40.22 34.71
CA ASN A 829 -3.18 -39.79 35.17
C ASN A 829 -2.14 -40.08 34.06
N PRO A 830 -1.83 -39.12 33.18
CA PRO A 830 -0.72 -39.24 32.24
C PRO A 830 0.61 -39.23 33.01
N SER A 831 1.51 -40.15 32.63
CA SER A 831 2.80 -40.41 33.26
C SER A 831 3.87 -39.34 32.97
#